data_AF-A0A7G3AQL2-F1
#
_entry.id   AF-A0A7G3AQL2-F1
#
_cell.length_a   1.000
_cell.length_b   1.000
_cell.length_c   1.000
_cell.angle_alpha   90.00
_cell.angle_beta   90.00
_cell.angle_gamma   90.00
#
_symmetry.space_group_name_H-M   'P 1'
#
loop_
_entity.id
_entity.type
_entity.pdbx_description
1 polymer ?
#
loop_
_entity_poly.entity_id
_entity_poly.type
_entity_poly.pdbx_seq_one_letter_code
_entity_poly.pdbx_strand_id
1 'polypeptide(L)'
;VMAATKLRSPGSGCLSQITTIFFDLDNTLIPTRKADAKACNKVLPYMFQLANSTFQESRQYRLENKGNPDAGEAPADVLRVMLPAMCHLAVEDKARQIIFKTKQDEALYECLVFHFSIAHWKRPPALEFLGVEWTLNDEEKPKQFFLLLLQLAAIEVRMQMDNKSFNQAAAQAELITACFIILEISVNYMATDQLDLDQKEKQQVYTALKGAFSGVMSVLTKLSTSEARNNLSGKDKSFAAAMVRVLAAWLAQETTAMRPGLYQVLPYMFQLANSTFQESRQYRLENKGNPDAGEAPADVLRVMLPAMCHLAVEDKARQIIFKTKQDEALYECLVFHFSIAHWKRPPVPRAERLKRLNEPDPGPTPRQQEEMKDSRAAIVSLCNIFMNLTVLEAKIAEESLLFSNLLRFIFENLPELKDTPDNLVMHGHLAVLGMLMLKQQAKKVKKNDFSICRYIQATIRFLWDAYIVDESNDPTALVVSIAYKEHWMEIMELWFLGMQTMSGVILQIPWISEFALESGWAEGIVETLKKVKIGTLPGNVKSAFEDLLCQLVEANSDVPAKLKKADALRVCRNHRMMELGKKLFDNEELPLEEWRCHLWSEALPEPFRCLSGEVYRTWLQLRLRYMTPTAETFKMLESLKAHFFLALITNGPSAAQWEKVNRLNVAKYFDCILVSGDLPWEKPDARIFHAACNLLGVQAHQCIMVGDKLETDIQGGKDAKLGATFWLPLTNAERAEPQLGYMPDFTIHNLSDMLAVLPCGMSSRRFPASRDRCSSIGTAGGVLQRSRVPYNRRVASLPDLDSCNSNSSDGS
;
A
#
# COMPACT_ATOMS: atom_id res chain seq x y z
N VAL A 1 -27.06 -22.13 -39.98
CA VAL A 1 -26.61 -21.12 -40.98
C VAL A 1 -26.86 -19.67 -40.54
N MET A 2 -27.40 -19.39 -39.34
CA MET A 2 -27.24 -18.07 -38.69
C MET A 2 -26.92 -18.25 -37.20
N ALA A 3 -25.64 -18.19 -36.80
CA ALA A 3 -25.25 -18.35 -35.39
C ALA A 3 -23.98 -17.57 -34.96
N ALA A 4 -23.44 -16.66 -35.77
CA ALA A 4 -22.36 -15.77 -35.36
C ALA A 4 -22.82 -14.33 -35.53
N THR A 5 -23.09 -13.64 -34.42
CA THR A 5 -23.47 -12.22 -34.45
C THR A 5 -22.20 -11.38 -34.61
N LYS A 6 -22.03 -10.80 -35.80
CA LYS A 6 -20.84 -10.03 -36.18
C LYS A 6 -20.91 -8.61 -35.61
N LEU A 7 -20.19 -8.33 -34.54
CA LEU A 7 -20.10 -7.00 -33.90
C LEU A 7 -18.90 -6.18 -34.42
N ARG A 8 -18.71 -6.12 -35.74
CA ARG A 8 -17.95 -5.10 -36.51
C ARG A 8 -17.81 -5.56 -37.96
N SER A 9 -17.76 -4.61 -38.88
CA SER A 9 -17.24 -4.82 -40.24
C SER A 9 -15.77 -4.41 -40.30
N PRO A 10 -14.80 -5.34 -40.24
CA PRO A 10 -13.46 -5.08 -40.77
C PRO A 10 -13.39 -5.58 -42.22
N GLY A 11 -12.54 -4.93 -43.03
CA GLY A 11 -12.27 -5.32 -44.41
C GLY A 11 -12.11 -6.83 -44.55
N SER A 12 -12.78 -7.39 -45.55
CA SER A 12 -12.95 -8.81 -45.86
C SER A 12 -11.65 -9.59 -46.17
N GLY A 13 -10.47 -9.09 -45.77
CA GLY A 13 -9.16 -9.70 -46.02
C GLY A 13 -8.45 -10.38 -44.83
N CYS A 14 -8.83 -10.09 -43.57
CA CYS A 14 -7.98 -10.43 -42.40
C CYS A 14 -7.90 -11.92 -42.03
N LEU A 15 -8.99 -12.69 -42.15
CA LEU A 15 -9.01 -14.11 -41.75
C LEU A 15 -8.32 -15.06 -42.74
N SER A 16 -7.91 -14.59 -43.91
CA SER A 16 -7.27 -15.41 -44.94
C SER A 16 -5.83 -15.83 -44.58
N GLN A 17 -5.21 -15.17 -43.61
CA GLN A 17 -3.81 -15.39 -43.20
C GLN A 17 -3.68 -16.22 -41.90
N ILE A 18 -4.79 -16.68 -41.32
CA ILE A 18 -4.77 -17.43 -40.07
C ILE A 18 -4.20 -18.83 -40.30
N THR A 19 -3.16 -19.17 -39.56
CA THR A 19 -2.49 -20.49 -39.59
C THR A 19 -2.53 -21.21 -38.26
N THR A 20 -2.88 -20.50 -37.18
CA THR A 20 -2.71 -20.99 -35.81
C THR A 20 -3.91 -20.63 -34.93
N ILE A 21 -4.31 -21.56 -34.07
CA ILE A 21 -5.42 -21.38 -33.13
C ILE A 21 -4.92 -21.65 -31.71
N PHE A 22 -5.05 -20.66 -30.84
CA PHE A 22 -4.81 -20.77 -29.41
C PHE A 22 -6.13 -21.03 -28.71
N PHE A 23 -6.15 -22.05 -27.85
CA PHE A 23 -7.29 -22.38 -27.02
C PHE A 23 -6.95 -22.16 -25.55
N ASP A 24 -7.89 -21.61 -24.80
CA ASP A 24 -7.94 -21.85 -23.37
C ASP A 24 -8.44 -23.27 -23.05
N LEU A 25 -8.05 -23.78 -21.88
CA LEU A 25 -8.48 -25.09 -21.41
C LEU A 25 -9.83 -25.02 -20.67
N ASP A 26 -9.92 -24.20 -19.63
CA ASP A 26 -10.94 -24.25 -18.59
C ASP A 26 -12.23 -23.53 -19.00
N ASN A 27 -13.33 -24.27 -19.08
CA ASN A 27 -14.64 -23.84 -19.62
C ASN A 27 -14.68 -23.50 -21.12
N THR A 28 -13.53 -23.46 -21.78
CA THR A 28 -13.43 -23.41 -23.24
C THR A 28 -13.47 -24.81 -23.84
N LEU A 29 -12.42 -25.62 -23.63
CA LEU A 29 -12.36 -26.99 -24.16
C LEU A 29 -12.99 -28.01 -23.23
N ILE A 30 -12.87 -27.80 -21.92
CA ILE A 30 -13.38 -28.69 -20.88
C ILE A 30 -14.34 -27.93 -19.97
N PRO A 31 -15.52 -28.47 -19.60
CA PRO A 31 -16.51 -27.73 -18.83
C PRO A 31 -16.20 -27.75 -17.31
N THR A 32 -15.07 -27.17 -16.90
CA THR A 32 -14.52 -27.25 -15.54
C THR A 32 -15.51 -26.83 -14.45
N ARG A 33 -16.11 -25.63 -14.53
CA ARG A 33 -17.07 -25.12 -13.53
C ARG A 33 -18.29 -26.04 -13.39
N LYS A 34 -18.84 -26.48 -14.53
CA LYS A 34 -20.01 -27.37 -14.58
C LYS A 34 -19.67 -28.76 -14.05
N ALA A 35 -18.45 -29.25 -14.33
CA ALA A 35 -17.96 -30.53 -13.85
C ALA A 35 -17.73 -30.51 -12.34
N ASP A 36 -17.11 -29.45 -11.82
CA ASP A 36 -16.86 -29.26 -10.39
C ASP A 36 -18.19 -29.18 -9.62
N ALA A 37 -19.14 -28.37 -10.08
CA ALA A 37 -20.47 -28.28 -9.47
C ALA A 37 -21.22 -29.63 -9.48
N LYS A 38 -21.18 -30.37 -10.61
CA LYS A 38 -21.80 -31.70 -10.70
C LYS A 38 -21.09 -32.74 -9.83
N ALA A 39 -19.77 -32.73 -9.78
CA ALA A 39 -18.98 -33.63 -8.94
C ALA A 39 -19.32 -33.39 -7.47
N CYS A 40 -19.30 -32.15 -7.00
CA CYS A 40 -19.69 -31.81 -5.63
C CYS A 40 -21.13 -32.24 -5.31
N ASN A 41 -22.09 -31.95 -6.19
CA ASN A 41 -23.49 -32.37 -6.01
C ASN A 41 -23.69 -33.90 -6.02
N LYS A 42 -22.77 -34.66 -6.62
CA LYS A 42 -22.81 -36.13 -6.66
C LYS A 42 -22.02 -36.80 -5.55
N VAL A 43 -21.03 -36.12 -5.00
CA VAL A 43 -20.30 -36.53 -3.79
C VAL A 43 -21.20 -36.38 -2.56
N LEU A 44 -22.10 -35.39 -2.54
CA LEU A 44 -22.97 -35.13 -1.39
C LEU A 44 -23.86 -36.34 -0.99
N PRO A 45 -24.59 -37.02 -1.90
CA PRO A 45 -25.32 -38.25 -1.57
C PRO A 45 -24.43 -39.42 -1.14
N TYR A 46 -23.20 -39.50 -1.67
CA TYR A 46 -22.22 -40.52 -1.29
C TYR A 46 -21.72 -40.30 0.14
N MET A 47 -21.47 -39.04 0.53
CA MET A 47 -21.18 -38.67 1.91
C MET A 47 -22.35 -39.00 2.85
N PHE A 48 -23.60 -38.81 2.42
CA PHE A 48 -24.78 -39.23 3.19
C PHE A 48 -24.87 -40.75 3.36
N GLN A 49 -24.54 -41.55 2.34
CA GLN A 49 -24.50 -43.01 2.45
C GLN A 49 -23.36 -43.48 3.37
N LEU A 50 -22.17 -42.89 3.24
CA LEU A 50 -20.98 -43.20 4.04
C LEU A 50 -21.17 -42.80 5.52
N ALA A 51 -21.93 -41.72 5.78
CA ALA A 51 -22.38 -41.33 7.12
C ALA A 51 -23.45 -42.28 7.71
N ASN A 52 -24.27 -42.90 6.85
CA ASN A 52 -25.33 -43.83 7.29
C ASN A 52 -24.77 -45.23 7.61
N SER A 53 -23.70 -45.67 6.94
CA SER A 53 -22.98 -46.90 7.31
C SER A 53 -22.25 -46.75 8.65
N THR A 54 -21.60 -45.60 8.89
CA THR A 54 -20.99 -45.28 10.21
C THR A 54 -22.04 -45.13 11.32
N PHE A 55 -23.26 -44.67 11.00
CA PHE A 55 -24.39 -44.64 11.93
C PHE A 55 -24.87 -46.04 12.35
N GLN A 56 -24.96 -46.98 11.41
CA GLN A 56 -25.30 -48.39 11.71
C GLN A 56 -24.25 -49.04 12.60
N GLU A 57 -22.95 -48.79 12.34
CA GLU A 57 -21.84 -49.28 13.16
C GLU A 57 -21.82 -48.66 14.57
N SER A 58 -22.06 -47.35 14.71
CA SER A 58 -22.16 -46.66 16.02
C SER A 58 -23.39 -47.12 16.83
N ARG A 59 -24.49 -47.48 16.15
CA ARG A 59 -25.68 -48.08 16.77
C ARG A 59 -25.42 -49.52 17.23
N GLN A 60 -24.74 -50.32 16.41
CA GLN A 60 -24.36 -51.69 16.72
C GLN A 60 -23.39 -51.74 17.92
N TYR A 61 -22.35 -50.88 17.92
CA TYR A 61 -21.40 -50.73 19.03
C TYR A 61 -22.08 -50.36 20.35
N ARG A 62 -23.07 -49.45 20.31
CA ARG A 62 -23.85 -49.06 21.50
C ARG A 62 -24.82 -50.15 21.98
N LEU A 63 -25.28 -51.02 21.09
CA LEU A 63 -26.12 -52.17 21.45
C LEU A 63 -25.28 -53.30 22.07
N GLU A 64 -24.07 -53.55 21.55
CA GLU A 64 -23.17 -54.61 22.00
C GLU A 64 -22.45 -54.26 23.31
N ASN A 65 -22.17 -52.97 23.56
CA ASN A 65 -21.48 -52.50 24.78
C ASN A 65 -22.42 -51.90 25.83
N LYS A 66 -23.72 -52.19 25.75
CA LYS A 66 -24.74 -51.62 26.63
C LYS A 66 -24.56 -52.12 28.07
N GLY A 67 -24.03 -51.27 28.94
CA GLY A 67 -23.81 -51.57 30.37
C GLY A 67 -22.38 -51.97 30.74
N ASN A 68 -21.42 -51.87 29.82
CA ASN A 68 -19.99 -52.05 30.12
C ASN A 68 -19.33 -50.68 30.45
N PRO A 69 -18.92 -50.43 31.70
CA PRO A 69 -18.32 -49.15 32.11
C PRO A 69 -16.90 -48.91 31.56
N ASP A 70 -16.25 -49.94 30.99
CA ASP A 70 -14.90 -49.84 30.40
C ASP A 70 -14.90 -49.68 28.86
N ALA A 71 -16.06 -49.55 28.22
CA ALA A 71 -16.15 -49.35 26.77
C ALA A 71 -15.90 -47.86 26.39
N GLY A 72 -14.98 -47.61 25.45
CA GLY A 72 -14.66 -46.27 24.95
C GLY A 72 -15.80 -45.57 24.21
N GLU A 73 -15.68 -44.26 23.98
CA GLU A 73 -16.71 -43.41 23.36
C GLU A 73 -17.17 -43.89 21.96
N ALA A 74 -18.47 -43.78 21.68
CA ALA A 74 -19.04 -44.06 20.36
C ALA A 74 -18.81 -42.89 19.37
N PRO A 75 -18.67 -43.12 18.05
CA PRO A 75 -18.48 -42.06 17.05
C PRO A 75 -19.62 -41.02 17.03
N ALA A 76 -19.27 -39.74 16.86
CA ALA A 76 -20.13 -38.55 17.04
C ALA A 76 -21.33 -38.43 16.07
N ASP A 77 -22.46 -37.94 16.59
CA ASP A 77 -23.75 -37.75 15.91
C ASP A 77 -23.72 -36.63 14.83
N VAL A 78 -24.03 -37.03 13.59
CA VAL A 78 -23.91 -36.24 12.35
C VAL A 78 -25.04 -35.20 12.15
N LEU A 79 -26.14 -35.32 12.88
CA LEU A 79 -27.34 -34.50 12.64
C LEU A 79 -27.34 -33.11 13.31
N ARG A 80 -26.41 -32.84 14.23
CA ARG A 80 -26.41 -31.59 15.02
C ARG A 80 -25.84 -30.37 14.27
N VAL A 81 -25.23 -30.56 13.10
CA VAL A 81 -24.41 -29.53 12.42
C VAL A 81 -25.10 -28.89 11.19
N MET A 82 -26.20 -29.43 10.68
CA MET A 82 -26.78 -28.95 9.40
C MET A 82 -27.81 -27.81 9.48
N LEU A 83 -28.18 -27.32 10.68
CA LEU A 83 -29.26 -26.34 10.83
C LEU A 83 -28.91 -24.83 10.65
N PRO A 84 -27.66 -24.35 10.83
CA PRO A 84 -27.38 -22.90 10.71
C PRO A 84 -27.22 -22.34 9.29
N ALA A 85 -27.16 -23.19 8.25
CA ALA A 85 -26.85 -22.75 6.88
C ALA A 85 -28.06 -22.18 6.09
N MET A 86 -29.24 -22.01 6.73
CA MET A 86 -30.49 -21.68 6.04
C MET A 86 -31.09 -20.28 6.34
N CYS A 87 -30.43 -19.42 7.13
CA CYS A 87 -31.06 -18.16 7.60
C CYS A 87 -30.27 -16.87 7.33
N HIS A 88 -29.96 -16.55 6.06
CA HIS A 88 -29.44 -15.21 5.70
C HIS A 88 -30.02 -14.68 4.38
N LEU A 89 -31.16 -13.96 4.45
CA LEU A 89 -31.66 -13.00 3.44
C LEU A 89 -32.71 -12.08 4.10
N ALA A 90 -32.41 -10.77 4.25
CA ALA A 90 -33.35 -9.63 4.17
C ALA A 90 -32.64 -8.30 4.47
N VAL A 91 -33.05 -7.26 3.75
CA VAL A 91 -32.35 -6.01 3.42
C VAL A 91 -33.20 -4.79 3.81
N GLU A 92 -32.53 -3.70 4.19
CA GLU A 92 -32.83 -2.25 4.11
C GLU A 92 -33.97 -1.51 4.88
N ASP A 93 -33.50 -0.50 5.62
CA ASP A 93 -33.68 0.97 5.46
C ASP A 93 -34.96 1.67 5.94
N LYS A 94 -34.77 2.75 6.73
CA LYS A 94 -35.63 3.96 6.79
C LYS A 94 -35.13 5.04 7.75
N ALA A 95 -35.15 6.26 7.21
CA ALA A 95 -35.49 7.55 7.86
C ALA A 95 -34.35 8.50 8.28
N ARG A 96 -33.80 9.17 7.27
CA ARG A 96 -33.53 10.62 7.29
C ARG A 96 -34.84 11.40 7.53
N GLN A 97 -34.87 12.29 8.53
CA GLN A 97 -35.52 13.61 8.51
C GLN A 97 -35.54 14.21 9.93
N ILE A 98 -35.08 15.45 10.09
CA ILE A 98 -35.80 16.60 10.71
C ILE A 98 -34.78 17.71 11.01
N ILE A 99 -35.10 18.91 10.52
CA ILE A 99 -34.27 20.12 10.52
C ILE A 99 -35.17 21.36 10.88
N PHE A 100 -34.59 22.30 11.65
CA PHE A 100 -34.80 23.77 11.83
C PHE A 100 -35.98 24.41 12.62
N LYS A 101 -35.61 25.31 13.56
CA LYS A 101 -35.95 26.77 13.74
C LYS A 101 -35.33 27.25 15.08
N THR A 102 -34.84 28.47 15.35
CA THR A 102 -35.25 29.86 15.00
C THR A 102 -34.16 30.90 15.40
N LYS A 103 -34.32 32.17 14.97
CA LYS A 103 -33.47 33.38 15.11
C LYS A 103 -33.39 33.96 16.55
N GLN A 104 -32.32 34.70 16.91
CA GLN A 104 -32.37 36.19 17.06
C GLN A 104 -30.99 36.90 17.04
N ASP A 105 -30.95 38.15 16.57
CA ASP A 105 -29.85 39.14 16.72
C ASP A 105 -30.43 40.36 17.45
N GLU A 106 -29.72 40.90 18.45
CA GLU A 106 -29.69 42.35 18.77
C GLU A 106 -28.62 42.76 19.82
N ALA A 107 -27.88 41.82 20.44
CA ALA A 107 -26.83 42.15 21.43
C ALA A 107 -25.43 42.43 20.84
N LEU A 108 -25.21 42.12 19.56
CA LEU A 108 -23.88 42.12 18.92
C LEU A 108 -23.32 43.52 18.61
N TYR A 109 -24.17 44.55 18.58
CA TYR A 109 -23.75 45.90 18.24
C TYR A 109 -23.03 46.61 19.40
N GLU A 110 -23.36 46.28 20.65
CA GLU A 110 -22.71 46.91 21.81
C GLU A 110 -21.37 46.27 22.18
N CYS A 111 -21.16 44.98 21.88
CA CYS A 111 -19.91 44.29 22.16
C CYS A 111 -18.76 44.70 21.22
N LEU A 112 -19.10 45.12 20.00
CA LEU A 112 -18.17 45.64 18.98
C LEU A 112 -17.44 46.92 19.42
N VAL A 113 -18.05 47.73 20.29
CA VAL A 113 -17.45 48.96 20.82
C VAL A 113 -16.43 48.67 21.94
N PHE A 114 -16.57 47.52 22.62
CA PHE A 114 -15.74 47.17 23.77
C PHE A 114 -14.35 46.64 23.37
N HIS A 115 -14.22 45.98 22.22
CA HIS A 115 -12.95 45.35 21.79
C HIS A 115 -11.98 46.29 21.07
N PHE A 116 -12.46 47.36 20.41
CA PHE A 116 -11.58 48.34 19.77
C PHE A 116 -10.98 49.37 20.75
N SER A 117 -11.47 49.44 21.99
CA SER A 117 -11.03 50.43 22.99
C SER A 117 -9.82 50.00 23.84
N ILE A 118 -9.31 48.77 23.69
CA ILE A 118 -8.14 48.26 24.44
C ILE A 118 -6.86 48.39 23.61
N ALA A 119 -6.63 49.59 23.05
CA ALA A 119 -5.39 49.94 22.34
C ALA A 119 -4.22 50.30 23.28
N HIS A 120 -4.29 49.93 24.56
CA HIS A 120 -3.25 50.22 25.54
C HIS A 120 -2.80 48.97 26.32
N TRP A 121 -1.61 48.49 25.91
CA TRP A 121 -0.56 47.82 26.69
C TRP A 121 -0.63 46.30 26.98
N LYS A 122 0.37 45.60 26.43
CA LYS A 122 1.20 44.52 27.04
C LYS A 122 0.51 43.26 27.61
N ARG A 123 -0.68 42.88 27.16
CA ARG A 123 -1.27 41.56 27.49
C ARG A 123 -1.58 40.77 26.22
N PRO A 124 -1.39 39.44 26.24
CA PRO A 124 -1.79 38.59 25.12
C PRO A 124 -3.28 38.81 24.79
N PRO A 125 -3.71 38.70 23.52
CA PRO A 125 -5.12 38.82 23.16
C PRO A 125 -5.96 37.89 24.04
N ALA A 126 -7.17 38.31 24.42
CA ALA A 126 -8.06 37.50 25.26
C ALA A 126 -8.24 36.07 24.73
N LEU A 127 -8.14 35.88 23.41
CA LEU A 127 -8.19 34.59 22.71
C LEU A 127 -7.05 33.63 23.07
N GLU A 128 -5.85 34.13 23.39
CA GLU A 128 -4.70 33.31 23.77
C GLU A 128 -4.83 32.82 25.23
N PHE A 129 -5.51 33.59 26.09
CA PHE A 129 -5.75 33.23 27.48
C PHE A 129 -7.03 32.41 27.70
N LEU A 130 -8.11 32.76 27.00
CA LEU A 130 -9.43 32.15 27.15
C LEU A 130 -9.67 31.00 26.16
N GLY A 131 -8.81 30.86 25.15
CA GLY A 131 -8.98 29.90 24.06
C GLY A 131 -10.01 30.34 23.02
N VAL A 132 -10.01 29.67 21.86
CA VAL A 132 -11.00 29.92 20.80
C VAL A 132 -12.40 29.50 21.22
N GLU A 133 -12.52 28.47 22.05
CA GLU A 133 -13.80 27.99 22.60
C GLU A 133 -14.59 29.09 23.30
N TRP A 134 -13.91 30.06 23.92
CA TRP A 134 -14.57 31.22 24.51
C TRP A 134 -15.41 32.01 23.50
N THR A 135 -14.96 32.07 22.24
CA THR A 135 -15.72 32.72 21.17
C THR A 135 -16.94 31.93 20.70
N LEU A 136 -17.07 30.69 21.17
CA LEU A 136 -18.14 29.75 20.85
C LEU A 136 -19.19 29.59 21.98
N ASN A 137 -19.07 30.40 23.05
CA ASN A 137 -19.92 30.29 24.23
C ASN A 137 -21.38 30.75 24.04
N ASP A 138 -21.75 31.28 22.88
CA ASP A 138 -23.13 31.65 22.58
C ASP A 138 -23.97 30.39 22.31
N GLU A 139 -24.97 30.13 23.15
CA GLU A 139 -25.80 28.92 23.06
C GLU A 139 -26.69 28.89 21.80
N GLU A 140 -27.12 30.06 21.30
CA GLU A 140 -28.01 30.15 20.13
C GLU A 140 -27.23 30.18 18.81
N LYS A 141 -26.08 30.85 18.80
CA LYS A 141 -25.27 31.10 17.60
C LYS A 141 -23.76 30.99 17.91
N PRO A 142 -23.26 29.79 18.26
CA PRO A 142 -21.91 29.61 18.77
C PRO A 142 -20.83 30.15 17.82
N LYS A 143 -21.02 30.05 16.50
CA LYS A 143 -19.97 30.38 15.52
C LYS A 143 -19.93 31.87 15.15
N GLN A 144 -20.98 32.66 15.44
CA GLN A 144 -21.14 34.01 14.88
C GLN A 144 -20.04 34.97 15.36
N PHE A 145 -19.70 34.92 16.65
CA PHE A 145 -18.68 35.80 17.22
C PHE A 145 -17.27 35.43 16.75
N PHE A 146 -16.95 34.13 16.70
CA PHE A 146 -15.71 33.62 16.10
C PHE A 146 -15.53 34.11 14.65
N LEU A 147 -16.56 33.91 13.81
CA LEU A 147 -16.52 34.30 12.40
C LEU A 147 -16.39 35.82 12.24
N LEU A 148 -17.08 36.62 13.05
CA LEU A 148 -16.99 38.08 13.02
C LEU A 148 -15.58 38.57 13.39
N LEU A 149 -14.99 38.02 14.46
CA LEU A 149 -13.65 38.37 14.93
C LEU A 149 -12.59 38.08 13.85
N LEU A 150 -12.67 36.90 13.23
CA LEU A 150 -11.80 36.51 12.12
C LEU A 150 -11.94 37.47 10.94
N GLN A 151 -13.17 37.77 10.53
CA GLN A 151 -13.47 38.67 9.41
C GLN A 151 -12.93 40.08 9.66
N LEU A 152 -13.13 40.63 10.85
CA LEU A 152 -12.61 41.96 11.22
C LEU A 152 -11.09 42.00 11.21
N ALA A 153 -10.43 40.99 11.79
CA ALA A 153 -8.97 40.90 11.76
C ALA A 153 -8.43 40.80 10.32
N ALA A 154 -9.10 40.02 9.46
CA ALA A 154 -8.73 39.88 8.06
C ALA A 154 -8.90 41.19 7.26
N ILE A 155 -10.01 41.90 7.49
CA ILE A 155 -10.26 43.21 6.87
C ILE A 155 -9.21 44.22 7.33
N GLU A 156 -8.90 44.28 8.62
CA GLU A 156 -7.93 45.22 9.17
C GLU A 156 -6.53 44.96 8.60
N VAL A 157 -6.07 43.69 8.60
CA VAL A 157 -4.79 43.31 7.97
C VAL A 157 -4.76 43.74 6.51
N ARG A 158 -5.83 43.44 5.75
CA ARG A 158 -5.90 43.83 4.35
C ARG A 158 -5.82 45.35 4.20
N MET A 159 -6.61 46.12 4.94
CA MET A 159 -6.60 47.59 4.90
C MET A 159 -5.23 48.17 5.25
N GLN A 160 -4.52 47.57 6.21
CA GLN A 160 -3.23 48.06 6.64
C GLN A 160 -2.07 47.65 5.73
N MET A 161 -2.27 46.69 4.81
CA MET A 161 -1.19 46.13 3.98
C MET A 161 -1.40 46.31 2.48
N ASP A 162 -2.66 46.41 2.00
CA ASP A 162 -2.96 46.54 0.57
C ASP A 162 -2.27 47.78 -0.01
N ASN A 163 -1.53 47.58 -1.10
CA ASN A 163 -0.74 48.60 -1.80
C ASN A 163 0.32 49.36 -0.98
N LYS A 164 0.58 49.00 0.28
CA LYS A 164 1.60 49.69 1.11
C LYS A 164 3.01 49.15 0.87
N SER A 165 4.01 49.95 1.23
CA SER A 165 5.41 49.51 1.39
C SER A 165 5.65 48.94 2.79
N PHE A 166 6.78 48.26 2.99
CA PHE A 166 7.13 47.70 4.31
C PHE A 166 7.12 48.78 5.41
N ASN A 167 7.78 49.93 5.18
CA ASN A 167 7.86 51.01 6.17
C ASN A 167 6.48 51.60 6.52
N GLN A 168 5.57 51.67 5.54
CA GLN A 168 4.20 52.14 5.77
C GLN A 168 3.37 51.14 6.58
N ALA A 169 3.56 49.84 6.35
CA ALA A 169 2.91 48.80 7.16
C ALA A 169 3.52 48.74 8.58
N ALA A 170 4.85 48.89 8.70
CA ALA A 170 5.56 48.88 9.97
C ALA A 170 5.12 50.01 10.92
N ALA A 171 4.60 51.13 10.39
CA ALA A 171 4.00 52.20 11.19
C ALA A 171 2.78 51.75 12.02
N GLN A 172 2.11 50.67 11.62
CA GLN A 172 0.96 50.06 12.31
C GLN A 172 1.29 48.64 12.78
N ALA A 173 2.58 48.32 13.00
CA ALA A 173 3.04 46.96 13.30
C ALA A 173 2.36 46.34 14.53
N GLU A 174 2.08 47.12 15.58
CA GLU A 174 1.44 46.63 16.80
C GLU A 174 0.01 46.13 16.53
N LEU A 175 -0.80 46.93 15.82
CA LEU A 175 -2.16 46.57 15.43
C LEU A 175 -2.18 45.36 14.49
N ILE A 176 -1.35 45.39 13.44
CA ILE A 176 -1.28 44.32 12.45
C ILE A 176 -0.85 43.00 13.09
N THR A 177 0.13 43.04 14.00
CA THR A 177 0.61 41.83 14.70
C THR A 177 -0.46 41.26 15.62
N ALA A 178 -1.27 42.10 16.29
CA ALA A 178 -2.41 41.64 17.07
C ALA A 178 -3.46 40.93 16.19
N CYS A 179 -3.75 41.46 15.01
CA CYS A 179 -4.61 40.80 14.04
C CYS A 179 -4.00 39.49 13.52
N PHE A 180 -2.68 39.42 13.29
CA PHE A 180 -2.01 38.17 12.90
C PHE A 180 -2.20 37.07 13.92
N ILE A 181 -2.12 37.37 15.22
CA ILE A 181 -2.34 36.38 16.29
C ILE A 181 -3.77 35.83 16.21
N ILE A 182 -4.78 36.70 16.03
CA ILE A 182 -6.18 36.27 15.86
C ILE A 182 -6.29 35.34 14.65
N LEU A 183 -5.75 35.74 13.49
CA LEU A 183 -5.82 34.94 12.28
C LEU A 183 -5.10 33.59 12.41
N GLU A 184 -3.91 33.56 13.01
CA GLU A 184 -3.14 32.33 13.24
C GLU A 184 -3.91 31.35 14.13
N ILE A 185 -4.41 31.83 15.27
CA ILE A 185 -5.19 31.01 16.21
C ILE A 185 -6.46 30.49 15.54
N SER A 186 -7.19 31.35 14.80
CA SER A 186 -8.39 30.96 14.09
C SER A 186 -8.14 29.91 13.00
N VAL A 187 -7.09 30.08 12.20
CA VAL A 187 -6.71 29.12 11.14
C VAL A 187 -6.35 27.76 11.74
N ASN A 188 -5.57 27.74 12.83
CA ASN A 188 -5.19 26.51 13.51
C ASN A 188 -6.40 25.82 14.15
N TYR A 189 -7.32 26.57 14.76
CA TYR A 189 -8.52 25.99 15.37
C TYR A 189 -9.45 25.37 14.34
N MET A 190 -9.63 26.03 13.19
CA MET A 190 -10.42 25.50 12.07
C MET A 190 -9.88 24.16 11.54
N ALA A 191 -8.59 23.87 11.72
CA ALA A 191 -7.97 22.62 11.30
C ALA A 191 -8.27 21.43 12.23
N THR A 192 -8.91 21.64 13.38
CA THR A 192 -9.21 20.58 14.35
C THR A 192 -10.52 19.83 14.06
N ASP A 193 -11.23 20.16 12.97
CA ASP A 193 -12.55 19.63 12.60
C ASP A 193 -13.65 19.77 13.68
N GLN A 194 -13.40 20.55 14.73
CA GLN A 194 -14.39 20.84 15.78
C GLN A 194 -15.41 21.91 15.37
N LEU A 195 -15.12 22.67 14.31
CA LEU A 195 -15.95 23.75 13.81
C LEU A 195 -16.67 23.35 12.52
N ASP A 196 -17.95 23.03 12.62
CA ASP A 196 -18.78 22.75 11.44
C ASP A 196 -19.17 24.07 10.76
N LEU A 197 -18.68 24.36 9.56
CA LEU A 197 -19.04 25.55 8.79
C LEU A 197 -19.86 25.18 7.56
N ASP A 198 -20.94 25.92 7.31
CA ASP A 198 -21.72 25.76 6.08
C ASP A 198 -20.93 26.25 4.85
N GLN A 199 -21.40 25.92 3.65
CA GLN A 199 -20.67 26.26 2.42
C GLN A 199 -20.52 27.78 2.20
N LYS A 200 -21.47 28.59 2.67
CA LYS A 200 -21.44 30.05 2.54
C LYS A 200 -20.45 30.65 3.53
N GLU A 201 -20.46 30.18 4.77
CA GLU A 201 -19.51 30.55 5.83
C GLU A 201 -18.08 30.20 5.41
N LYS A 202 -17.86 28.97 4.91
CA LYS A 202 -16.56 28.55 4.34
C LYS A 202 -16.08 29.50 3.26
N GLN A 203 -16.94 29.86 2.31
CA GLN A 203 -16.59 30.78 1.23
C GLN A 203 -16.28 32.20 1.75
N GLN A 204 -17.02 32.69 2.74
CA GLN A 204 -16.80 34.01 3.35
C GLN A 204 -15.46 34.06 4.08
N VAL A 205 -15.18 33.06 4.94
CA VAL A 205 -13.90 32.94 5.67
C VAL A 205 -12.74 32.86 4.69
N TYR A 206 -12.83 31.98 3.69
CA TYR A 206 -11.81 31.82 2.67
C TYR A 206 -11.51 33.13 1.93
N THR A 207 -12.55 33.87 1.52
CA THR A 207 -12.39 35.13 0.78
C THR A 207 -11.70 36.20 1.62
N ALA A 208 -12.03 36.28 2.91
CA ALA A 208 -11.43 37.23 3.84
C ALA A 208 -9.96 36.93 4.10
N LEU A 209 -9.65 35.68 4.45
CA LEU A 209 -8.29 35.21 4.69
C LEU A 209 -7.41 35.38 3.44
N LYS A 210 -7.92 34.98 2.26
CA LYS A 210 -7.22 35.17 0.99
C LYS A 210 -6.90 36.64 0.73
N GLY A 211 -7.84 37.56 1.03
CA GLY A 211 -7.61 39.00 0.91
C GLY A 211 -6.53 39.51 1.85
N ALA A 212 -6.59 39.14 3.14
CA ALA A 212 -5.60 39.51 4.14
C ALA A 212 -4.19 39.01 3.78
N PHE A 213 -4.06 37.72 3.47
CA PHE A 213 -2.77 37.11 3.14
C PHE A 213 -2.22 37.55 1.78
N SER A 214 -3.08 37.95 0.83
CA SER A 214 -2.61 38.62 -0.40
C SER A 214 -1.93 39.95 -0.08
N GLY A 215 -2.48 40.72 0.88
CA GLY A 215 -1.85 41.95 1.39
C GLY A 215 -0.49 41.67 2.04
N VAL A 216 -0.41 40.65 2.89
CA VAL A 216 0.85 40.18 3.51
C VAL A 216 1.89 39.81 2.45
N MET A 217 1.49 38.99 1.47
CA MET A 217 2.35 38.55 0.38
C MET A 217 2.86 39.74 -0.46
N SER A 218 2.01 40.72 -0.74
CA SER A 218 2.37 41.92 -1.50
C SER A 218 3.46 42.73 -0.80
N VAL A 219 3.32 42.97 0.51
CA VAL A 219 4.33 43.70 1.31
C VAL A 219 5.63 42.89 1.39
N LEU A 220 5.55 41.58 1.63
CA LEU A 220 6.74 40.70 1.65
C LEU A 220 7.45 40.64 0.30
N THR A 221 6.73 40.68 -0.82
CA THR A 221 7.31 40.71 -2.18
C THR A 221 8.09 42.00 -2.43
N LYS A 222 7.54 43.15 -1.99
CA LYS A 222 8.25 44.43 -2.07
C LYS A 222 9.48 44.44 -1.16
N LEU A 223 9.37 43.85 0.04
CA LEU A 223 10.50 43.75 0.96
C LEU A 223 11.60 42.84 0.40
N SER A 224 11.25 41.67 -0.13
CA SER A 224 12.20 40.68 -0.65
C SER A 224 13.01 41.19 -1.84
N THR A 225 12.50 42.17 -2.58
CA THR A 225 13.17 42.83 -3.71
C THR A 225 13.93 44.10 -3.32
N SER A 226 13.72 44.61 -2.10
CA SER A 226 14.40 45.80 -1.59
C SER A 226 15.79 45.51 -1.01
N GLU A 227 16.68 46.51 -1.02
CA GLU A 227 17.99 46.41 -0.34
C GLU A 227 17.85 46.30 1.18
N ALA A 228 16.74 46.79 1.75
CA ALA A 228 16.48 46.77 3.19
C ALA A 228 16.36 45.35 3.77
N ARG A 229 16.08 44.35 2.94
CA ARG A 229 15.86 42.94 3.35
C ARG A 229 17.00 42.34 4.19
N ASN A 230 18.24 42.78 3.95
CA ASN A 230 19.43 42.26 4.63
C ASN A 230 19.79 43.02 5.92
N ASN A 231 19.19 44.18 6.16
CA ASN A 231 19.57 45.11 7.23
C ASN A 231 18.48 45.28 8.30
N LEU A 232 17.45 44.44 8.28
CA LEU A 232 16.38 44.48 9.29
C LEU A 232 16.94 44.10 10.67
N SER A 233 16.66 44.91 11.67
CA SER A 233 17.03 44.65 13.06
C SER A 233 15.92 45.08 14.02
N GLY A 234 15.96 44.58 15.25
CA GLY A 234 15.00 44.94 16.29
C GLY A 234 13.53 44.73 15.87
N LYS A 235 12.71 45.76 16.05
CA LYS A 235 11.26 45.71 15.81
C LYS A 235 10.89 45.37 14.37
N ASP A 236 11.64 45.87 13.38
CA ASP A 236 11.34 45.64 11.97
C ASP A 236 11.58 44.19 11.56
N LYS A 237 12.64 43.57 12.10
CA LYS A 237 12.90 42.13 11.91
C LYS A 237 11.80 41.28 12.54
N SER A 238 11.36 41.62 13.76
CA SER A 238 10.25 40.94 14.43
C SER A 238 8.94 41.09 13.66
N PHE A 239 8.67 42.26 13.08
CA PHE A 239 7.48 42.47 12.25
C PHE A 239 7.53 41.66 10.95
N ALA A 240 8.69 41.59 10.29
CA ALA A 240 8.89 40.70 9.15
C ALA A 240 8.69 39.22 9.51
N ALA A 241 9.19 38.80 10.67
CA ALA A 241 9.01 37.45 11.19
C ALA A 241 7.52 37.14 11.46
N ALA A 242 6.77 38.08 12.01
CA ALA A 242 5.33 37.94 12.25
C ALA A 242 4.53 37.76 10.95
N MET A 243 4.90 38.48 9.87
CA MET A 243 4.31 38.30 8.55
C MET A 243 4.59 36.90 7.97
N VAL A 244 5.83 36.39 8.10
CA VAL A 244 6.17 35.04 7.65
C VAL A 244 5.44 33.98 8.49
N ARG A 245 5.33 34.19 9.80
CA ARG A 245 4.65 33.29 10.74
C ARG A 245 3.18 33.11 10.40
N VAL A 246 2.42 34.20 10.26
CA VAL A 246 0.98 34.12 9.94
C VAL A 246 0.74 33.52 8.55
N LEU A 247 1.64 33.82 7.59
CA LEU A 247 1.56 33.24 6.26
C LEU A 247 1.88 31.74 6.29
N ALA A 248 2.82 31.29 7.11
CA ALA A 248 3.12 29.87 7.30
C ALA A 248 1.91 29.12 7.90
N ALA A 249 1.22 29.70 8.87
CA ALA A 249 -0.02 29.12 9.41
C ALA A 249 -1.09 28.94 8.33
N TRP A 250 -1.25 29.93 7.44
CA TRP A 250 -2.15 29.80 6.29
C TRP A 250 -1.70 28.71 5.31
N LEU A 251 -0.42 28.67 4.96
CA LEU A 251 0.13 27.68 4.02
C LEU A 251 0.09 26.24 4.56
N ALA A 252 0.03 26.06 5.87
CA ALA A 252 -0.18 24.76 6.48
C ALA A 252 -1.59 24.20 6.22
N GLN A 253 -2.56 25.06 5.88
CA GLN A 253 -3.95 24.67 5.63
C GLN A 253 -4.38 24.84 4.16
N GLU A 254 -3.80 25.82 3.46
CA GLU A 254 -4.15 26.16 2.08
C GLU A 254 -2.89 26.44 1.25
N THR A 255 -2.54 25.46 0.43
CA THR A 255 -1.29 25.43 -0.36
C THR A 255 -1.52 25.86 -1.82
N THR A 256 -2.76 25.88 -2.28
CA THR A 256 -3.10 26.16 -3.68
C THR A 256 -3.24 27.65 -3.97
N ALA A 257 -3.59 28.44 -2.95
CA ALA A 257 -3.78 29.88 -3.09
C ALA A 257 -2.43 30.61 -3.30
N MET A 258 -2.42 31.59 -4.22
CA MET A 258 -1.32 32.56 -4.39
C MET A 258 0.05 31.96 -4.80
N ARG A 259 0.10 30.73 -5.34
CA ARG A 259 1.34 30.04 -5.74
C ARG A 259 2.36 30.89 -6.50
N PRO A 260 2.01 31.66 -7.55
CA PRO A 260 3.01 32.44 -8.29
C PRO A 260 3.71 33.50 -7.43
N GLY A 261 2.98 34.19 -6.56
CA GLY A 261 3.54 35.18 -5.64
C GLY A 261 4.33 34.53 -4.52
N LEU A 262 3.82 33.41 -3.98
CA LEU A 262 4.51 32.63 -2.96
C LEU A 262 5.90 32.19 -3.41
N TYR A 263 6.02 31.59 -4.61
CA TYR A 263 7.32 31.11 -5.12
C TYR A 263 8.36 32.23 -5.28
N GLN A 264 7.93 33.47 -5.53
CA GLN A 264 8.84 34.62 -5.62
C GLN A 264 9.37 35.05 -4.24
N VAL A 265 8.52 34.94 -3.20
CA VAL A 265 8.84 35.37 -1.83
C VAL A 265 9.52 34.27 -1.02
N LEU A 266 9.32 33.00 -1.38
CA LEU A 266 9.77 31.84 -0.63
C LEU A 266 11.29 31.83 -0.29
N PRO A 267 12.21 32.20 -1.21
CA PRO A 267 13.64 32.29 -0.88
C PRO A 267 13.93 33.27 0.27
N TYR A 268 13.21 34.40 0.33
CA TYR A 268 13.35 35.38 1.40
C TYR A 268 12.73 34.89 2.72
N MET A 269 11.59 34.18 2.65
CA MET A 269 11.01 33.54 3.84
C MET A 269 11.99 32.55 4.46
N PHE A 270 12.63 31.72 3.65
CA PHE A 270 13.67 30.79 4.09
C PHE A 270 14.87 31.51 4.71
N GLN A 271 15.38 32.57 4.06
CA GLN A 271 16.47 33.37 4.61
C GLN A 271 16.12 33.92 6.01
N LEU A 272 14.94 34.52 6.17
CA LEU A 272 14.50 35.08 7.44
C LEU A 272 14.32 33.98 8.49
N ALA A 273 13.62 32.89 8.14
CA ALA A 273 13.39 31.74 9.01
C ALA A 273 14.70 31.15 9.54
N ASN A 274 15.66 30.89 8.64
CA ASN A 274 16.96 30.36 9.00
C ASN A 274 17.73 31.32 9.92
N SER A 275 17.68 32.64 9.66
CA SER A 275 18.35 33.62 10.53
C SER A 275 17.79 33.60 11.96
N THR A 276 16.46 33.50 12.10
CA THR A 276 15.80 33.47 13.41
C THR A 276 16.06 32.15 14.15
N PHE A 277 16.11 31.03 13.42
CA PHE A 277 16.52 29.75 13.97
C PHE A 277 17.95 29.79 14.53
N GLN A 278 18.90 30.34 13.78
CA GLN A 278 20.30 30.43 14.24
C GLN A 278 20.45 31.32 15.47
N GLU A 279 19.74 32.46 15.53
CA GLU A 279 19.71 33.33 16.72
C GLU A 279 19.12 32.61 17.94
N SER A 280 17.99 31.93 17.77
CA SER A 280 17.33 31.17 18.83
C SER A 280 18.18 29.98 19.31
N ARG A 281 18.82 29.27 18.38
CA ARG A 281 19.75 28.17 18.65
C ARG A 281 20.96 28.66 19.44
N GLN A 282 21.60 29.74 18.99
CA GLN A 282 22.78 30.29 19.66
C GLN A 282 22.45 30.75 21.08
N TYR A 283 21.34 31.47 21.24
CA TYR A 283 20.85 31.89 22.56
C TYR A 283 20.65 30.70 23.51
N ARG A 284 20.01 29.62 23.03
CA ARG A 284 19.76 28.42 23.84
C ARG A 284 21.03 27.66 24.19
N LEU A 285 22.04 27.66 23.32
CA LEU A 285 23.34 27.05 23.59
C LEU A 285 24.13 27.85 24.65
N GLU A 286 24.14 29.17 24.55
CA GLU A 286 24.83 30.06 25.49
C GLU A 286 24.19 30.05 26.89
N ASN A 287 22.86 29.94 26.94
CA ASN A 287 22.08 29.95 28.18
C ASN A 287 21.76 28.54 28.72
N LYS A 288 22.40 27.50 28.19
CA LYS A 288 22.12 26.11 28.55
C LYS A 288 22.38 25.87 30.05
N GLY A 289 21.34 25.54 30.80
CA GLY A 289 21.42 25.27 32.24
C GLY A 289 21.39 26.51 33.13
N ASN A 290 21.17 27.70 32.56
CA ASN A 290 20.93 28.93 33.32
C ASN A 290 19.44 29.05 33.67
N PRO A 291 19.03 28.89 34.95
CA PRO A 291 17.63 29.00 35.36
C PRO A 291 17.07 30.43 35.22
N ASP A 292 17.93 31.45 35.23
CA ASP A 292 17.55 32.86 35.13
C ASP A 292 17.50 33.37 33.68
N ALA A 293 17.73 32.48 32.70
CA ALA A 293 17.67 32.85 31.29
C ALA A 293 16.23 33.19 30.88
N GLY A 294 16.08 34.37 30.27
CA GLY A 294 14.83 34.84 29.68
C GLY A 294 14.35 33.96 28.51
N GLU A 295 13.26 34.38 27.88
CA GLU A 295 12.68 33.69 26.74
C GLU A 295 13.59 33.78 25.50
N ALA A 296 13.74 32.67 24.79
CA ALA A 296 14.57 32.62 23.59
C ALA A 296 13.96 33.47 22.46
N PRO A 297 14.78 34.02 21.55
CA PRO A 297 14.27 34.65 20.34
C PRO A 297 13.34 33.72 19.56
N ALA A 298 12.36 34.31 18.88
CA ALA A 298 11.39 33.59 18.07
C ALA A 298 12.10 32.71 17.02
N ASP A 299 11.64 31.47 16.87
CA ASP A 299 12.16 30.50 15.91
C ASP A 299 11.13 30.30 14.80
N VAL A 300 11.23 31.15 13.76
CA VAL A 300 10.24 31.15 12.66
C VAL A 300 10.38 29.88 11.82
N LEU A 301 11.58 29.30 11.71
CA LEU A 301 11.78 28.05 10.97
C LEU A 301 10.95 26.92 11.58
N ARG A 302 10.95 26.79 12.91
CA ARG A 302 10.12 25.80 13.61
C ARG A 302 8.64 25.98 13.33
N VAL A 303 8.15 27.23 13.31
CA VAL A 303 6.74 27.52 12.99
C VAL A 303 6.40 27.26 11.52
N MET A 304 7.40 27.35 10.62
CA MET A 304 7.23 27.04 9.20
C MET A 304 7.17 25.55 8.88
N LEU A 305 7.53 24.65 9.80
CA LEU A 305 7.63 23.22 9.51
C LEU A 305 6.33 22.59 8.98
N PRO A 306 5.13 22.88 9.52
CA PRO A 306 3.88 22.33 8.98
C PRO A 306 3.63 22.77 7.52
N ALA A 307 3.85 24.04 7.19
CA ALA A 307 3.76 24.52 5.80
C ALA A 307 4.82 23.85 4.91
N MET A 308 6.02 23.62 5.45
CA MET A 308 7.09 22.96 4.72
C MET A 308 6.76 21.52 4.34
N CYS A 309 5.99 20.79 5.16
CA CYS A 309 5.51 19.44 4.82
C CYS A 309 4.76 19.44 3.48
N HIS A 310 3.92 20.45 3.23
CA HIS A 310 3.20 20.59 1.97
C HIS A 310 4.06 21.15 0.84
N LEU A 311 4.90 22.15 1.13
CA LEU A 311 5.81 22.74 0.13
C LEU A 311 6.82 21.70 -0.40
N ALA A 312 7.22 20.74 0.43
CA ALA A 312 8.06 19.63 0.03
C ALA A 312 7.38 18.67 -0.97
N VAL A 313 6.06 18.74 -1.16
CA VAL A 313 5.33 17.95 -2.16
C VAL A 313 5.19 18.72 -3.48
N GLU A 314 5.18 20.06 -3.45
CA GLU A 314 5.03 20.87 -4.67
C GLU A 314 6.32 21.01 -5.48
N ASP A 315 6.29 20.68 -6.78
CA ASP A 315 7.47 20.64 -7.65
C ASP A 315 8.29 21.94 -7.65
N LYS A 316 7.64 23.10 -7.84
CA LYS A 316 8.34 24.40 -7.87
C LYS A 316 8.92 24.79 -6.51
N ALA A 317 8.21 24.48 -5.42
CA ALA A 317 8.70 24.76 -4.08
C ALA A 317 9.88 23.85 -3.72
N ARG A 318 9.85 22.54 -4.06
CA ARG A 318 11.01 21.63 -3.95
C ARG A 318 12.23 22.16 -4.68
N GLN A 319 12.07 22.62 -5.92
CA GLN A 319 13.19 23.21 -6.68
C GLN A 319 13.80 24.43 -5.95
N ILE A 320 12.96 25.26 -5.33
CA ILE A 320 13.44 26.40 -4.52
C ILE A 320 14.18 25.90 -3.28
N ILE A 321 13.64 24.90 -2.56
CA ILE A 321 14.28 24.29 -1.37
C ILE A 321 15.74 23.91 -1.68
N PHE A 322 15.98 23.15 -2.76
CA PHE A 322 17.35 22.76 -3.12
C PHE A 322 18.18 23.93 -3.64
N LYS A 323 17.58 24.84 -4.44
CA LYS A 323 18.29 26.01 -4.96
C LYS A 323 18.79 26.94 -3.83
N THR A 324 18.03 27.05 -2.75
CA THR A 324 18.39 27.89 -1.59
C THR A 324 19.10 27.11 -0.50
N LYS A 325 19.42 25.82 -0.70
CA LYS A 325 20.02 24.93 0.31
C LYS A 325 19.20 24.86 1.60
N GLN A 326 17.88 24.93 1.48
CA GLN A 326 16.99 24.88 2.64
C GLN A 326 17.02 23.50 3.32
N ASP A 327 17.30 22.44 2.56
CA ASP A 327 17.56 21.10 3.07
C ASP A 327 18.73 21.05 4.06
N GLU A 328 19.80 21.83 3.85
CA GLU A 328 20.92 21.96 4.80
C GLU A 328 20.46 22.57 6.13
N ALA A 329 19.68 23.66 6.09
CA ALA A 329 19.13 24.29 7.29
C ALA A 329 18.13 23.40 8.03
N LEU A 330 17.30 22.63 7.31
CA LEU A 330 16.38 21.66 7.89
C LEU A 330 17.12 20.51 8.57
N TYR A 331 18.24 20.05 7.99
CA TYR A 331 19.08 19.03 8.62
C TYR A 331 19.72 19.53 9.91
N GLU A 332 20.26 20.75 9.92
CA GLU A 332 20.78 21.38 11.15
C GLU A 332 19.70 21.53 12.23
N CYS A 333 18.49 21.92 11.82
CA CYS A 333 17.32 22.01 12.68
C CYS A 333 16.97 20.64 13.31
N LEU A 334 16.99 19.57 12.51
CA LEU A 334 16.73 18.20 12.98
C LEU A 334 17.76 17.78 14.02
N VAL A 335 19.05 17.96 13.74
CA VAL A 335 20.12 17.59 14.68
C VAL A 335 20.03 18.40 15.98
N PHE A 336 19.72 19.70 15.89
CA PHE A 336 19.56 20.55 17.07
C PHE A 336 18.38 20.10 17.95
N HIS A 337 17.20 19.93 17.38
CA HIS A 337 16.03 19.48 18.15
C HIS A 337 16.20 18.06 18.68
N PHE A 338 16.89 17.18 17.93
CA PHE A 338 17.22 15.86 18.44
C PHE A 338 18.10 15.94 19.69
N SER A 339 19.06 16.88 19.75
CA SER A 339 19.90 17.08 20.94
C SER A 339 19.13 17.54 22.19
N ILE A 340 17.93 18.11 22.01
CA ILE A 340 17.02 18.51 23.08
C ILE A 340 16.11 17.34 23.46
N ALA A 341 15.44 16.74 22.47
CA ALA A 341 14.51 15.62 22.68
C ALA A 341 15.20 14.37 23.24
N HIS A 342 16.42 14.08 22.78
CA HIS A 342 17.26 12.99 23.27
C HIS A 342 18.05 13.43 24.52
N TRP A 343 17.32 13.64 25.62
CA TRP A 343 17.93 14.07 26.87
C TRP A 343 18.87 12.99 27.44
N LYS A 344 20.16 13.30 27.46
CA LYS A 344 21.19 12.51 28.17
C LYS A 344 21.41 13.09 29.57
N ARG A 345 21.57 12.20 30.55
CA ARG A 345 21.83 12.58 31.94
C ARG A 345 23.11 13.41 32.04
N PRO A 346 23.14 14.51 32.82
CA PRO A 346 24.37 15.24 33.07
C PRO A 346 25.40 14.34 33.76
N PRO A 347 26.69 14.41 33.38
CA PRO A 347 27.73 13.63 34.04
C PRO A 347 27.90 14.09 35.50
N VAL A 348 27.84 13.15 36.45
CA VAL A 348 28.03 13.45 37.88
C VAL A 348 29.53 13.67 38.17
N PRO A 349 29.94 14.85 38.67
CA PRO A 349 31.32 15.13 39.06
C PRO A 349 31.82 14.10 40.08
N ARG A 350 33.08 13.66 39.96
CA ARG A 350 33.64 12.60 40.83
C ARG A 350 33.46 12.88 42.32
N ALA A 351 33.56 14.15 42.74
CA ALA A 351 33.40 14.57 44.13
C ALA A 351 31.97 14.38 44.68
N GLU A 352 30.95 14.37 43.83
CA GLU A 352 29.53 14.27 44.22
C GLU A 352 28.98 12.84 44.13
N ARG A 353 29.71 11.91 43.49
CA ARG A 353 29.24 10.53 43.26
C ARG A 353 28.89 9.78 44.55
N LEU A 354 29.70 9.94 45.59
CA LEU A 354 29.47 9.32 46.90
C LEU A 354 28.27 9.92 47.65
N LYS A 355 28.00 11.22 47.46
CA LYS A 355 26.84 11.89 48.07
C LYS A 355 25.54 11.48 47.40
N ARG A 356 25.56 11.28 46.08
CA ARG A 356 24.38 10.93 45.29
C ARG A 356 24.07 9.43 45.23
N LEU A 357 24.80 8.58 45.97
CA LEU A 357 24.55 7.13 45.94
C LEU A 357 23.13 6.76 46.42
N ASN A 358 22.54 7.60 47.27
CA ASN A 358 21.24 7.38 47.92
C ASN A 358 20.17 8.39 47.50
N GLU A 359 20.46 9.29 46.58
CA GLU A 359 19.49 10.28 46.08
C GLU A 359 18.89 9.78 44.76
N PRO A 360 17.56 9.90 44.55
CA PRO A 360 16.97 9.61 43.25
C PRO A 360 17.54 10.56 42.20
N ASP A 361 17.89 10.02 41.03
CA ASP A 361 18.43 10.80 39.93
C ASP A 361 17.47 11.95 39.56
N PRO A 362 17.95 13.20 39.42
CA PRO A 362 17.09 14.29 39.00
C PRO A 362 16.62 14.07 37.56
N GLY A 363 15.30 14.04 37.37
CA GLY A 363 14.66 14.07 36.07
C GLY A 363 14.73 15.45 35.40
N PRO A 364 14.28 15.57 34.14
CA PRO A 364 14.18 16.87 33.47
C PRO A 364 13.19 17.78 34.20
N THR A 365 13.50 19.07 34.28
CA THR A 365 12.61 20.09 34.87
C THR A 365 11.33 20.26 34.02
N PRO A 366 10.23 20.83 34.55
CA PRO A 366 9.01 21.06 33.77
C PRO A 366 9.25 21.85 32.47
N ARG A 367 10.07 22.91 32.53
CA ARG A 367 10.49 23.69 31.36
C ARG A 367 11.24 22.83 30.33
N GLN A 368 12.14 21.95 30.78
CA GLN A 368 12.84 21.02 29.90
C GLN A 368 11.90 19.98 29.28
N GLN A 369 10.91 19.50 30.02
CA GLN A 369 9.91 18.55 29.50
C GLN A 369 9.08 19.19 28.38
N GLU A 370 8.68 20.44 28.53
CA GLU A 370 7.97 21.20 27.50
C GLU A 370 8.85 21.43 26.25
N GLU A 371 10.11 21.85 26.44
CA GLU A 371 11.07 22.01 25.34
C GLU A 371 11.34 20.69 24.60
N MET A 372 11.38 19.57 25.32
CA MET A 372 11.51 18.23 24.75
C MET A 372 10.27 17.86 23.93
N LYS A 373 9.05 18.14 24.43
CA LYS A 373 7.79 17.89 23.72
C LYS A 373 7.76 18.66 22.40
N ASP A 374 8.07 19.95 22.44
CA ASP A 374 8.15 20.83 21.28
C ASP A 374 9.20 20.36 20.26
N SER A 375 10.35 19.90 20.75
CA SER A 375 11.43 19.39 19.89
C SER A 375 11.05 18.06 19.24
N ARG A 376 10.32 17.18 19.92
CA ARG A 376 9.78 15.94 19.32
C ARG A 376 8.82 16.25 18.17
N ALA A 377 7.89 17.20 18.37
CA ALA A 377 6.97 17.62 17.32
C ALA A 377 7.70 18.25 16.10
N ALA A 378 8.76 19.02 16.34
CA ALA A 378 9.61 19.56 15.28
C ALA A 378 10.31 18.44 14.49
N ILE A 379 10.89 17.44 15.17
CA ILE A 379 11.56 16.30 14.51
C ILE A 379 10.58 15.50 13.66
N VAL A 380 9.35 15.28 14.14
CA VAL A 380 8.30 14.60 13.37
C VAL A 380 8.01 15.34 12.06
N SER A 381 7.77 16.65 12.12
CA SER A 381 7.57 17.47 10.90
C SER A 381 8.79 17.44 9.97
N LEU A 382 10.00 17.52 10.52
CA LEU A 382 11.24 17.44 9.74
C LEU A 382 11.40 16.08 9.05
N CYS A 383 11.07 14.99 9.73
CA CYS A 383 11.07 13.67 9.13
C CYS A 383 10.07 13.58 7.97
N ASN A 384 8.85 14.11 8.14
CA ASN A 384 7.86 14.15 7.07
C ASN A 384 8.35 14.92 5.84
N ILE A 385 9.00 16.08 6.04
CA ILE A 385 9.62 16.85 4.97
C ILE A 385 10.68 16.01 4.26
N PHE A 386 11.62 15.39 5.00
CA PHE A 386 12.66 14.56 4.41
C PHE A 386 12.14 13.29 3.75
N MET A 387 11.04 12.70 4.22
CA MET A 387 10.39 11.56 3.57
C MET A 387 9.84 11.98 2.20
N ASN A 388 9.14 13.11 2.12
CA ASN A 388 8.66 13.67 0.85
C ASN A 388 9.82 13.95 -0.12
N LEU A 389 10.90 14.59 0.36
CA LEU A 389 12.07 14.85 -0.47
C LEU A 389 12.76 13.56 -0.94
N THR A 390 12.87 12.55 -0.07
CA THR A 390 13.49 11.25 -0.40
C THR A 390 12.72 10.50 -1.49
N VAL A 391 11.39 10.53 -1.42
CA VAL A 391 10.52 9.82 -2.37
C VAL A 391 10.43 10.57 -3.69
N LEU A 392 10.21 11.90 -3.65
CA LEU A 392 9.95 12.70 -4.86
C LEU A 392 11.23 13.07 -5.61
N GLU A 393 12.38 13.14 -4.94
CA GLU A 393 13.68 13.46 -5.55
C GLU A 393 14.67 12.31 -5.36
N ALA A 394 14.26 11.10 -5.73
CA ALA A 394 15.00 9.86 -5.56
C ALA A 394 16.48 9.94 -5.98
N LYS A 395 16.78 10.61 -7.09
CA LYS A 395 18.16 10.78 -7.59
C LYS A 395 18.99 11.67 -6.67
N ILE A 396 18.43 12.77 -6.18
CA ILE A 396 19.11 13.65 -5.22
C ILE A 396 19.34 12.89 -3.91
N ALA A 397 18.35 12.13 -3.44
CA ALA A 397 18.47 11.32 -2.24
C ALA A 397 19.50 10.19 -2.38
N GLU A 398 19.67 9.61 -3.58
CA GLU A 398 20.71 8.61 -3.88
C GLU A 398 22.12 9.25 -3.87
N GLU A 399 22.30 10.43 -4.46
CA GLU A 399 23.63 11.01 -4.74
C GLU A 399 24.14 11.99 -3.66
N SER A 400 23.26 12.68 -2.94
CA SER A 400 23.61 13.79 -2.05
C SER A 400 24.34 13.35 -0.78
N LEU A 401 25.42 14.08 -0.45
CA LEU A 401 26.16 13.90 0.81
C LEU A 401 25.29 14.21 2.04
N LEU A 402 24.35 15.16 1.94
CA LEU A 402 23.44 15.50 3.03
C LEU A 402 22.56 14.32 3.40
N PHE A 403 21.95 13.66 2.41
CA PHE A 403 21.10 12.49 2.66
C PHE A 403 21.94 11.33 3.20
N SER A 404 23.17 11.11 2.72
CA SER A 404 24.06 10.11 3.33
C SER A 404 24.43 10.44 4.79
N ASN A 405 24.60 11.72 5.15
CA ASN A 405 24.86 12.13 6.53
C ASN A 405 23.62 12.01 7.42
N LEU A 406 22.44 12.33 6.90
CA LEU A 406 21.16 12.13 7.59
C LEU A 406 20.90 10.63 7.81
N LEU A 407 21.22 9.77 6.84
CA LEU A 407 21.08 8.32 6.98
C LEU A 407 21.98 7.79 8.10
N ARG A 408 23.25 8.19 8.09
CA ARG A 408 24.22 7.84 9.15
C ARG A 408 23.77 8.34 10.52
N PHE A 409 23.27 9.58 10.59
CA PHE A 409 22.72 10.14 11.81
C PHE A 409 21.59 9.26 12.37
N ILE A 410 20.66 8.81 11.54
CA ILE A 410 19.57 7.91 11.95
C ILE A 410 20.14 6.57 12.44
N PHE A 411 21.11 5.98 11.74
CA PHE A 411 21.70 4.70 12.14
C PHE A 411 22.38 4.73 13.51
N GLU A 412 23.02 5.86 13.83
CA GLU A 412 23.71 6.04 15.10
C GLU A 412 22.74 6.36 16.24
N ASN A 413 21.69 7.13 15.98
CA ASN A 413 20.87 7.74 17.04
C ASN A 413 19.53 7.04 17.29
N LEU A 414 18.89 6.44 16.28
CA LEU A 414 17.62 5.71 16.48
C LEU A 414 17.78 4.56 17.50
N PRO A 415 18.83 3.72 17.45
CA PRO A 415 19.01 2.64 18.43
C PRO A 415 19.33 3.11 19.85
N GLU A 416 19.75 4.38 20.03
CA GLU A 416 20.02 4.96 21.36
C GLU A 416 18.77 5.56 22.01
N LEU A 417 17.67 5.74 21.25
CA LEU A 417 16.44 6.30 21.79
C LEU A 417 15.86 5.40 22.87
N LYS A 418 15.42 6.02 23.96
CA LYS A 418 14.75 5.32 25.05
C LYS A 418 13.37 4.89 24.58
N ASP A 419 13.05 3.64 24.83
CA ASP A 419 11.73 3.06 24.63
C ASP A 419 10.75 3.62 25.68
N THR A 420 10.10 4.72 25.33
CA THR A 420 9.10 5.42 26.15
C THR A 420 7.96 5.88 25.24
N PRO A 421 6.69 5.90 25.71
CA PRO A 421 5.54 6.32 24.91
C PRO A 421 5.75 7.67 24.20
N ASP A 422 6.31 8.66 24.92
CA ASP A 422 6.67 9.98 24.41
C ASP A 422 7.54 9.99 23.15
N ASN A 423 8.40 8.97 22.99
CA ASN A 423 9.34 8.87 21.87
C ASN A 423 8.78 8.05 20.70
N LEU A 424 7.65 7.36 20.88
CA LEU A 424 7.16 6.37 19.92
C LEU A 424 6.90 6.98 18.53
N VAL A 425 6.23 8.14 18.49
CA VAL A 425 5.92 8.83 17.23
C VAL A 425 7.21 9.22 16.52
N MET A 426 8.15 9.84 17.24
CA MET A 426 9.46 10.23 16.68
C MET A 426 10.28 9.01 16.22
N HIS A 427 10.26 7.92 17.00
CA HIS A 427 10.95 6.67 16.67
C HIS A 427 10.44 6.08 15.35
N GLY A 428 9.11 6.00 15.18
CA GLY A 428 8.50 5.55 13.94
C GLY A 428 8.91 6.41 12.73
N HIS A 429 8.93 7.73 12.89
CA HIS A 429 9.28 8.64 11.80
C HIS A 429 10.75 8.50 11.37
N LEU A 430 11.68 8.40 12.33
CA LEU A 430 13.09 8.15 12.05
C LEU A 430 13.32 6.75 11.45
N ALA A 431 12.59 5.74 11.94
CA ALA A 431 12.64 4.38 11.42
C ALA A 431 12.23 4.34 9.94
N VAL A 432 11.09 4.91 9.57
CA VAL A 432 10.60 4.88 8.18
C VAL A 432 11.43 5.77 7.26
N LEU A 433 11.82 6.98 7.68
CA LEU A 433 12.71 7.83 6.90
C LEU A 433 14.04 7.14 6.60
N GLY A 434 14.64 6.51 7.61
CA GLY A 434 15.87 5.72 7.43
C GLY A 434 15.70 4.60 6.41
N MET A 435 14.54 3.92 6.38
CA MET A 435 14.29 2.79 5.48
C MET A 435 14.13 3.28 4.04
N LEU A 436 13.40 4.38 3.84
CA LEU A 436 13.22 5.00 2.52
C LEU A 436 14.57 5.43 1.94
N MET A 437 15.42 6.05 2.75
CA MET A 437 16.76 6.47 2.33
C MET A 437 17.71 5.29 2.12
N LEU A 438 17.65 4.27 2.99
CA LEU A 438 18.40 3.03 2.84
C LEU A 438 18.06 2.32 1.54
N LYS A 439 16.77 2.31 1.15
CA LYS A 439 16.31 1.80 -0.15
C LYS A 439 16.93 2.58 -1.32
N GLN A 440 16.88 3.92 -1.30
CA GLN A 440 17.48 4.72 -2.37
C GLN A 440 19.00 4.53 -2.47
N GLN A 441 19.67 4.33 -1.34
CA GLN A 441 21.13 4.18 -1.27
C GLN A 441 21.60 2.71 -1.21
N ALA A 442 20.74 1.74 -1.51
CA ALA A 442 21.01 0.31 -1.29
C ALA A 442 22.34 -0.17 -1.94
N LYS A 443 22.67 0.34 -3.13
CA LYS A 443 23.93 0.02 -3.85
C LYS A 443 25.20 0.42 -3.10
N LYS A 444 25.11 1.36 -2.15
CA LYS A 444 26.24 1.88 -1.36
C LYS A 444 26.43 1.12 -0.04
N VAL A 445 25.52 0.21 0.29
CA VAL A 445 25.48 -0.49 1.58
C VAL A 445 26.48 -1.64 1.60
N LYS A 446 27.28 -1.73 2.66
CA LYS A 446 28.24 -2.81 2.89
C LYS A 446 27.65 -3.84 3.86
N LYS A 447 27.86 -5.14 3.60
CA LYS A 447 27.33 -6.26 4.41
C LYS A 447 27.77 -6.25 5.90
N ASN A 448 28.86 -5.57 6.24
CA ASN A 448 29.48 -5.62 7.58
C ASN A 448 29.30 -4.33 8.41
N ASP A 449 28.36 -3.46 8.06
CA ASP A 449 28.14 -2.23 8.83
C ASP A 449 27.24 -2.47 10.05
N PHE A 450 27.88 -2.54 11.22
CA PHE A 450 27.20 -2.80 12.49
C PHE A 450 26.16 -1.73 12.87
N SER A 451 26.33 -0.49 12.39
CA SER A 451 25.36 0.58 12.64
C SER A 451 24.02 0.29 11.97
N ILE A 452 24.06 -0.26 10.75
CA ILE A 452 22.86 -0.65 9.99
C ILE A 452 22.14 -1.80 10.70
N CYS A 453 22.86 -2.80 11.22
CA CYS A 453 22.25 -3.90 11.96
C CYS A 453 21.47 -3.41 13.19
N ARG A 454 22.05 -2.51 14.00
CA ARG A 454 21.35 -1.93 15.16
C ARG A 454 20.12 -1.12 14.75
N TYR A 455 20.22 -0.38 13.66
CA TYR A 455 19.11 0.38 13.10
C TYR A 455 17.97 -0.51 12.59
N ILE A 456 18.29 -1.56 11.82
CA ILE A 456 17.32 -2.55 11.35
C ILE A 456 16.66 -3.25 12.53
N GLN A 457 17.41 -3.58 13.58
CA GLN A 457 16.85 -4.13 14.82
C GLN A 457 15.83 -3.19 15.46
N ALA A 458 16.17 -1.91 15.64
CA ALA A 458 15.27 -0.92 16.22
C ALA A 458 14.01 -0.69 15.36
N THR A 459 14.16 -0.81 14.04
CA THR A 459 13.06 -0.70 13.07
C THR A 459 12.15 -1.94 13.10
N ILE A 460 12.72 -3.15 13.15
CA ILE A 460 11.96 -4.39 13.28
C ILE A 460 11.14 -4.37 14.57
N ARG A 461 11.71 -3.95 15.70
CA ARG A 461 10.96 -3.83 16.96
C ARG A 461 9.76 -2.88 16.83
N PHE A 462 9.97 -1.71 16.23
CA PHE A 462 8.88 -0.76 15.97
C PHE A 462 7.74 -1.36 15.13
N LEU A 463 8.07 -2.17 14.11
CA LEU A 463 7.08 -2.80 13.26
C LEU A 463 6.42 -4.02 13.92
N TRP A 464 7.18 -4.80 14.68
CA TRP A 464 6.71 -6.03 15.35
C TRP A 464 5.80 -5.70 16.54
N ASP A 465 6.21 -4.81 17.44
CA ASP A 465 5.54 -4.59 18.73
C ASP A 465 4.16 -3.90 18.60
N ALA A 466 3.82 -3.41 17.41
CA ALA A 466 2.56 -2.68 17.17
C ALA A 466 1.29 -3.53 17.37
N TYR A 467 1.35 -4.84 17.06
CA TYR A 467 0.18 -5.73 17.11
C TYR A 467 0.43 -6.94 18.01
N ILE A 468 -0.54 -7.22 18.86
CA ILE A 468 -0.48 -8.31 19.84
C ILE A 468 -1.86 -8.91 20.09
N VAL A 469 -1.90 -10.17 20.52
CA VAL A 469 -3.15 -10.86 20.90
C VAL A 469 -3.29 -10.97 22.43
N ASP A 470 -2.17 -11.08 23.14
CA ASP A 470 -2.14 -11.37 24.58
C ASP A 470 -2.63 -10.18 25.46
N GLU A 471 -2.72 -8.97 24.91
CA GLU A 471 -3.26 -7.77 25.59
C GLU A 471 -4.76 -7.56 25.36
N SER A 472 -5.42 -8.43 24.58
CA SER A 472 -6.86 -8.39 24.33
C SER A 472 -7.63 -9.15 25.41
N ASN A 473 -8.83 -8.67 25.76
CA ASN A 473 -9.78 -9.43 26.58
C ASN A 473 -10.31 -10.70 25.87
N ASP A 474 -10.25 -10.71 24.53
CA ASP A 474 -10.48 -11.89 23.69
C ASP A 474 -9.13 -12.42 23.19
N PRO A 475 -8.67 -13.61 23.64
CA PRO A 475 -7.37 -14.18 23.29
C PRO A 475 -7.29 -14.64 21.82
N THR A 476 -8.31 -14.35 21.01
CA THR A 476 -8.35 -14.59 19.57
C THR A 476 -8.46 -13.31 18.74
N ALA A 477 -8.48 -12.14 19.38
CA ALA A 477 -8.54 -10.85 18.70
C ALA A 477 -7.15 -10.22 18.58
N LEU A 478 -6.77 -9.84 17.36
CA LEU A 478 -5.58 -9.02 17.13
C LEU A 478 -5.90 -7.58 17.51
N VAL A 479 -5.14 -7.01 18.44
CA VAL A 479 -5.29 -5.62 18.87
C VAL A 479 -3.98 -4.87 18.73
N VAL A 480 -4.08 -3.54 18.67
CA VAL A 480 -2.92 -2.67 18.78
C VAL A 480 -2.41 -2.73 20.22
N SER A 481 -1.10 -2.88 20.40
CA SER A 481 -0.47 -2.91 21.72
C SER A 481 -0.82 -1.66 22.53
N ILE A 482 -0.98 -1.80 23.84
CA ILE A 482 -1.20 -0.71 24.80
C ILE A 482 -0.14 0.38 24.66
N ALA A 483 1.12 0.00 24.40
CA ALA A 483 2.21 0.96 24.19
C ALA A 483 2.01 1.83 22.95
N TYR A 484 1.31 1.32 21.93
CA TYR A 484 1.01 2.02 20.68
C TYR A 484 -0.35 2.72 20.70
N LYS A 485 -1.26 2.28 21.58
CA LYS A 485 -2.68 2.64 21.54
C LYS A 485 -2.95 4.14 21.63
N GLU A 486 -2.20 4.86 22.47
CA GLU A 486 -2.35 6.31 22.65
C GLU A 486 -2.05 7.09 21.36
N HIS A 487 -0.99 6.72 20.66
CA HIS A 487 -0.52 7.41 19.46
C HIS A 487 -0.86 6.71 18.15
N TRP A 488 -1.67 5.63 18.18
CA TRP A 488 -1.89 4.77 17.03
C TRP A 488 -2.45 5.52 15.83
N MET A 489 -3.40 6.44 16.04
CA MET A 489 -3.99 7.25 14.97
C MET A 489 -2.94 8.13 14.27
N GLU A 490 -1.88 8.53 14.96
CA GLU A 490 -0.79 9.33 14.39
C GLU A 490 0.22 8.49 13.61
N ILE A 491 0.40 7.20 13.96
CA ILE A 491 1.46 6.35 13.41
C ILE A 491 0.97 5.17 12.57
N MET A 492 -0.34 4.92 12.45
CA MET A 492 -0.85 3.74 11.75
C MET A 492 -0.48 3.71 10.26
N GLU A 493 -0.58 4.86 9.58
CA GLU A 493 -0.19 4.99 8.17
C GLU A 493 1.32 4.85 8.02
N LEU A 494 2.07 5.38 8.99
CA LEU A 494 3.52 5.29 9.05
C LEU A 494 3.99 3.85 9.28
N TRP A 495 3.33 3.09 10.16
CA TRP A 495 3.58 1.67 10.37
C TRP A 495 3.36 0.89 9.07
N PHE A 496 2.26 1.17 8.37
CA PHE A 496 1.95 0.51 7.10
C PHE A 496 3.00 0.82 6.02
N LEU A 497 3.36 2.11 5.87
CA LEU A 497 4.45 2.53 4.98
C LEU A 497 5.79 1.87 5.36
N GLY A 498 6.05 1.71 6.65
CA GLY A 498 7.22 1.04 7.17
C GLY A 498 7.28 -0.45 6.79
N MET A 499 6.18 -1.18 6.96
CA MET A 499 6.05 -2.58 6.53
C MET A 499 6.31 -2.73 5.02
N GLN A 500 5.68 -1.88 4.19
CA GLN A 500 5.86 -1.90 2.74
C GLN A 500 7.31 -1.57 2.33
N THR A 501 7.92 -0.58 2.99
CA THR A 501 9.28 -0.16 2.68
C THR A 501 10.29 -1.24 3.08
N MET A 502 10.12 -1.87 4.26
CA MET A 502 10.95 -2.99 4.71
C MET A 502 10.93 -4.15 3.70
N SER A 503 9.74 -4.54 3.23
CA SER A 503 9.58 -5.56 2.18
C SER A 503 10.38 -5.23 0.92
N GLY A 504 10.36 -3.96 0.49
CA GLY A 504 11.17 -3.50 -0.65
C GLY A 504 12.68 -3.43 -0.38
N VAL A 505 13.09 -3.13 0.85
CA VAL A 505 14.50 -3.09 1.27
C VAL A 505 15.10 -4.48 1.31
N ILE A 506 14.36 -5.48 1.79
CA ILE A 506 14.79 -6.89 1.87
C ILE A 506 15.22 -7.42 0.49
N LEU A 507 14.48 -7.10 -0.57
CA LEU A 507 14.83 -7.51 -1.93
C LEU A 507 16.13 -6.86 -2.44
N GLN A 508 16.40 -5.61 -2.06
CA GLN A 508 17.56 -4.87 -2.54
C GLN A 508 18.82 -5.16 -1.71
N ILE A 509 18.64 -5.56 -0.45
CA ILE A 509 19.70 -5.82 0.52
C ILE A 509 19.45 -7.21 1.15
N PRO A 510 19.78 -8.31 0.45
CA PRO A 510 19.32 -9.65 0.84
C PRO A 510 19.76 -10.11 2.23
N TRP A 511 20.91 -9.66 2.74
CA TRP A 511 21.36 -10.05 4.09
C TRP A 511 20.44 -9.56 5.22
N ILE A 512 19.59 -8.55 4.97
CA ILE A 512 18.56 -8.14 5.95
C ILE A 512 17.54 -9.26 6.18
N SER A 513 17.29 -10.12 5.19
CA SER A 513 16.43 -11.29 5.36
C SER A 513 17.03 -12.31 6.35
N GLU A 514 18.36 -12.51 6.34
CA GLU A 514 19.06 -13.35 7.31
C GLU A 514 18.80 -12.80 8.72
N PHE A 515 18.96 -11.49 8.91
CA PHE A 515 18.72 -10.83 10.19
C PHE A 515 17.26 -10.92 10.66
N ALA A 516 16.29 -10.68 9.76
CA ALA A 516 14.87 -10.81 10.07
C ALA A 516 14.52 -12.24 10.50
N LEU A 517 15.11 -13.24 9.84
CA LEU A 517 14.91 -14.66 10.14
C LEU A 517 15.59 -15.10 11.45
N GLU A 518 16.76 -14.55 11.79
CA GLU A 518 17.46 -14.81 13.06
C GLU A 518 16.76 -14.14 14.26
N SER A 519 16.13 -12.98 14.03
CA SER A 519 15.36 -12.28 15.07
C SER A 519 14.09 -13.02 15.49
N GLY A 520 13.64 -14.01 14.70
CA GLY A 520 12.39 -14.73 14.89
C GLY A 520 11.14 -13.94 14.49
N TRP A 521 11.31 -12.79 13.80
CA TRP A 521 10.20 -11.92 13.44
C TRP A 521 9.19 -12.59 12.52
N ALA A 522 9.67 -13.31 11.51
CA ALA A 522 8.82 -14.00 10.55
C ALA A 522 7.98 -15.10 11.23
N GLU A 523 8.61 -15.92 12.08
CA GLU A 523 7.94 -16.92 12.90
C GLU A 523 6.97 -16.27 13.91
N GLY A 524 7.35 -15.16 14.53
CA GLY A 524 6.52 -14.42 15.48
C GLY A 524 5.21 -13.91 14.87
N ILE A 525 5.25 -13.42 13.62
CA ILE A 525 4.04 -13.03 12.87
C ILE A 525 3.12 -14.25 12.70
N VAL A 526 3.66 -15.39 12.26
CA VAL A 526 2.87 -16.62 12.07
C VAL A 526 2.25 -17.10 13.38
N GLU A 527 3.02 -17.14 14.47
CA GLU A 527 2.51 -17.56 15.78
C GLU A 527 1.43 -16.62 16.31
N THR A 528 1.56 -15.32 16.07
CA THR A 528 0.51 -14.35 16.41
C THR A 528 -0.76 -14.62 15.61
N LEU A 529 -0.64 -14.76 14.28
CA LEU A 529 -1.79 -14.96 13.39
C LEU A 529 -2.48 -16.33 13.58
N LYS A 530 -1.79 -17.33 14.12
CA LYS A 530 -2.40 -18.63 14.50
C LYS A 530 -3.46 -18.50 15.59
N LYS A 531 -3.25 -17.56 16.53
CA LYS A 531 -4.21 -17.27 17.60
C LYS A 531 -5.41 -16.46 17.10
N VAL A 532 -5.23 -15.67 16.05
CA VAL A 532 -6.27 -14.76 15.53
C VAL A 532 -7.43 -15.53 14.90
N LYS A 533 -8.65 -15.17 15.31
CA LYS A 533 -9.89 -15.74 14.79
C LYS A 533 -10.04 -15.52 13.28
N ILE A 534 -10.56 -16.52 12.59
CA ILE A 534 -10.82 -16.46 11.15
C ILE A 534 -11.77 -15.32 10.82
N GLY A 535 -11.39 -14.47 9.86
CA GLY A 535 -12.21 -13.37 9.36
C GLY A 535 -12.19 -12.09 10.18
N THR A 536 -11.44 -12.02 11.28
CA THR A 536 -11.32 -10.80 12.10
C THR A 536 -10.06 -9.98 11.82
N LEU A 537 -9.10 -10.55 11.08
CA LEU A 537 -7.85 -9.86 10.72
C LEU A 537 -8.14 -8.67 9.77
N PRO A 538 -7.75 -7.43 10.13
CA PRO A 538 -7.95 -6.26 9.27
C PRO A 538 -7.24 -6.43 7.91
N GLY A 539 -7.89 -6.01 6.82
CA GLY A 539 -7.40 -6.25 5.46
C GLY A 539 -6.05 -5.60 5.15
N ASN A 540 -5.82 -4.38 5.64
CA ASN A 540 -4.53 -3.67 5.50
C ASN A 540 -3.41 -4.38 6.27
N VAL A 541 -3.66 -4.82 7.51
CA VAL A 541 -2.69 -5.56 8.34
C VAL A 541 -2.37 -6.91 7.70
N LYS A 542 -3.40 -7.61 7.22
CA LYS A 542 -3.23 -8.86 6.46
C LYS A 542 -2.30 -8.65 5.27
N SER A 543 -2.56 -7.65 4.42
CA SER A 543 -1.73 -7.36 3.24
C SER A 543 -0.30 -7.07 3.65
N ALA A 544 -0.08 -6.21 4.66
CA ALA A 544 1.26 -5.87 5.12
C ALA A 544 2.07 -7.08 5.62
N PHE A 545 1.44 -7.98 6.39
CA PHE A 545 2.09 -9.22 6.82
C PHE A 545 2.31 -10.22 5.69
N GLU A 546 1.32 -10.41 4.82
CA GLU A 546 1.43 -11.32 3.67
C GLU A 546 2.55 -10.87 2.72
N ASP A 547 2.60 -9.58 2.39
CA ASP A 547 3.62 -9.00 1.52
C ASP A 547 5.03 -9.19 2.12
N LEU A 548 5.22 -8.86 3.40
CA LEU A 548 6.51 -9.04 4.09
C LEU A 548 6.97 -10.49 4.06
N LEU A 549 6.10 -11.43 4.43
CA LEU A 549 6.44 -12.86 4.46
C LEU A 549 6.74 -13.39 3.05
N CYS A 550 6.01 -12.92 2.02
CA CYS A 550 6.30 -13.26 0.64
C CYS A 550 7.70 -12.79 0.22
N GLN A 551 8.07 -11.55 0.54
CA GLN A 551 9.38 -11.01 0.20
C GLN A 551 10.52 -11.70 0.95
N LEU A 552 10.30 -12.11 2.20
CA LEU A 552 11.27 -12.91 2.94
C LEU A 552 11.49 -14.28 2.29
N VAL A 553 10.42 -14.95 1.83
CA VAL A 553 10.50 -16.22 1.10
C VAL A 553 11.26 -16.07 -0.21
N GLU A 554 11.05 -14.97 -0.95
CA GLU A 554 11.80 -14.69 -2.18
C GLU A 554 13.28 -14.40 -1.93
N ALA A 555 13.59 -13.65 -0.87
CA ALA A 555 14.94 -13.21 -0.59
C ALA A 555 15.85 -14.30 0.02
N ASN A 556 15.28 -15.30 0.70
CA ASN A 556 16.06 -16.30 1.43
C ASN A 556 15.43 -17.70 1.41
N SER A 557 16.21 -18.67 0.91
CA SER A 557 15.81 -20.07 0.74
C SER A 557 15.53 -20.83 2.05
N ASP A 558 16.03 -20.34 3.19
CA ASP A 558 15.82 -20.97 4.49
C ASP A 558 14.47 -20.59 5.12
N VAL A 559 13.88 -19.47 4.68
CA VAL A 559 12.61 -18.93 5.22
C VAL A 559 11.44 -19.91 5.03
N PRO A 560 11.21 -20.53 3.85
CA PRO A 560 10.12 -21.49 3.67
C PRO A 560 10.12 -22.63 4.69
N ALA A 561 11.27 -23.22 4.98
CA ALA A 561 11.39 -24.32 5.93
C ALA A 561 10.99 -23.89 7.34
N LYS A 562 11.44 -22.70 7.77
CA LYS A 562 11.07 -22.14 9.08
C LYS A 562 9.59 -21.79 9.17
N LEU A 563 9.03 -21.14 8.15
CA LEU A 563 7.59 -20.79 8.13
C LEU A 563 6.70 -22.03 8.11
N LYS A 564 7.07 -23.07 7.34
CA LYS A 564 6.38 -24.36 7.35
C LYS A 564 6.40 -24.99 8.76
N LYS A 565 7.55 -24.96 9.44
CA LYS A 565 7.68 -25.44 10.83
C LYS A 565 6.82 -24.65 11.82
N ALA A 566 6.61 -23.35 11.58
CA ALA A 566 5.73 -22.49 12.37
C ALA A 566 4.23 -22.67 12.05
N ASP A 567 3.86 -23.60 11.15
CA ASP A 567 2.47 -23.83 10.71
C ASP A 567 1.87 -22.68 9.88
N ALA A 568 2.72 -22.00 9.08
CA ALA A 568 2.30 -20.88 8.22
C ALA A 568 1.24 -21.26 7.17
N LEU A 569 1.20 -22.53 6.73
CA LEU A 569 0.19 -23.00 5.78
C LEU A 569 -1.23 -22.93 6.37
N ARG A 570 -1.37 -23.24 7.67
CA ARG A 570 -2.63 -23.08 8.38
C ARG A 570 -3.05 -21.61 8.47
N VAL A 571 -2.10 -20.71 8.75
CA VAL A 571 -2.34 -19.25 8.75
C VAL A 571 -2.82 -18.78 7.36
N CYS A 572 -2.14 -19.22 6.30
CA CYS A 572 -2.51 -18.88 4.92
C CYS A 572 -3.95 -19.28 4.60
N ARG A 573 -4.36 -20.48 5.00
CA ARG A 573 -5.72 -20.96 4.82
C ARG A 573 -6.74 -20.17 5.65
N ASN A 574 -6.46 -20.00 6.94
CA ASN A 574 -7.37 -19.36 7.89
C ASN A 574 -7.65 -17.89 7.52
N HIS A 575 -6.62 -17.16 7.10
CA HIS A 575 -6.72 -15.72 6.80
C HIS A 575 -6.75 -15.42 5.29
N ARG A 576 -6.81 -16.45 4.44
CA ARG A 576 -6.81 -16.35 2.97
C ARG A 576 -5.59 -15.62 2.40
N MET A 577 -4.41 -15.86 2.97
CA MET A 577 -3.14 -15.33 2.43
C MET A 577 -2.68 -16.24 1.29
N MET A 578 -3.27 -16.03 0.10
CA MET A 578 -3.12 -16.91 -1.05
C MET A 578 -1.76 -16.80 -1.71
N GLU A 579 -1.16 -15.59 -1.73
CA GLU A 579 0.13 -15.37 -2.39
C GLU A 579 1.27 -16.01 -1.59
N LEU A 580 1.24 -15.84 -0.26
CA LEU A 580 2.18 -16.53 0.62
C LEU A 580 2.01 -18.05 0.53
N GLY A 581 0.76 -18.52 0.49
CA GLY A 581 0.45 -19.93 0.30
C GLY A 581 1.11 -20.50 -0.96
N LYS A 582 0.89 -19.86 -2.13
CA LYS A 582 1.51 -20.27 -3.40
C LYS A 582 3.03 -20.39 -3.27
N LYS A 583 3.70 -19.37 -2.74
CA LYS A 583 5.17 -19.35 -2.59
C LYS A 583 5.71 -20.44 -1.65
N LEU A 584 4.97 -20.77 -0.59
CA LEU A 584 5.35 -21.86 0.31
C LEU A 584 5.13 -23.26 -0.30
N PHE A 585 4.18 -23.39 -1.24
CA PHE A 585 3.87 -24.65 -1.93
C PHE A 585 4.68 -24.88 -3.21
N ASP A 586 5.05 -23.84 -3.94
CA ASP A 586 5.84 -23.95 -5.18
C ASP A 586 7.33 -24.28 -4.92
N ASN A 587 7.75 -24.31 -3.65
CA ASN A 587 8.99 -24.95 -3.22
C ASN A 587 8.71 -26.44 -2.91
N GLU A 588 9.09 -27.28 -3.89
CA GLU A 588 9.04 -28.74 -3.95
C GLU A 588 8.95 -29.45 -2.59
N GLU A 589 7.90 -30.27 -2.38
CA GLU A 589 7.92 -31.58 -1.66
C GLU A 589 6.54 -32.18 -1.31
N LEU A 590 5.40 -31.55 -1.63
CA LEU A 590 4.07 -32.15 -1.38
C LEU A 590 3.39 -32.60 -2.70
N PRO A 591 3.18 -33.91 -2.91
CA PRO A 591 2.41 -34.41 -4.05
C PRO A 591 1.02 -33.78 -4.11
N LEU A 592 0.57 -33.38 -5.32
CA LEU A 592 -0.73 -32.71 -5.56
C LEU A 592 -1.93 -33.47 -4.94
N GLU A 593 -1.85 -34.80 -4.87
CA GLU A 593 -2.84 -35.67 -4.25
C GLU A 593 -2.93 -35.45 -2.73
N GLU A 594 -1.80 -35.37 -2.04
CA GLU A 594 -1.76 -35.13 -0.59
C GLU A 594 -2.31 -33.74 -0.25
N TRP A 595 -1.97 -32.72 -1.06
CA TRP A 595 -2.52 -31.38 -0.90
C TRP A 595 -4.05 -31.35 -1.01
N ARG A 596 -4.64 -32.05 -1.99
CA ARG A 596 -6.10 -32.08 -2.16
C ARG A 596 -6.79 -32.94 -1.11
N CYS A 597 -6.19 -34.05 -0.69
CA CYS A 597 -6.66 -34.82 0.46
C CYS A 597 -6.71 -33.95 1.72
N HIS A 598 -5.67 -33.15 1.96
CA HIS A 598 -5.65 -32.21 3.08
C HIS A 598 -6.77 -31.16 2.97
N LEU A 599 -7.00 -30.56 1.79
CA LEU A 599 -8.13 -29.64 1.59
C LEU A 599 -9.49 -30.27 1.89
N TRP A 600 -9.71 -31.52 1.47
CA TRP A 600 -10.92 -32.25 1.82
C TRP A 600 -11.00 -32.57 3.31
N SER A 601 -9.88 -32.87 3.98
CA SER A 601 -9.85 -33.11 5.43
C SER A 601 -10.27 -31.87 6.23
N GLU A 602 -10.05 -30.68 5.68
CA GLU A 602 -10.35 -29.42 6.33
C GLU A 602 -11.74 -28.89 5.96
N ALA A 603 -12.23 -29.21 4.76
CA ALA A 603 -13.58 -28.92 4.33
C ALA A 603 -14.63 -29.81 5.02
N LEU A 604 -14.22 -31.01 5.46
CA LEU A 604 -15.10 -31.96 6.15
C LEU A 604 -15.13 -31.67 7.67
N PRO A 605 -16.32 -31.60 8.29
CA PRO A 605 -16.41 -31.46 9.74
C PRO A 605 -16.00 -32.78 10.44
N GLU A 606 -15.54 -32.70 11.68
CA GLU A 606 -15.31 -33.88 12.52
C GLU A 606 -16.66 -34.62 12.73
N PRO A 607 -16.74 -35.97 12.63
CA PRO A 607 -15.66 -36.96 12.48
C PRO A 607 -15.27 -37.33 11.04
N PHE A 608 -15.78 -36.63 10.02
CA PHE A 608 -15.63 -37.04 8.62
C PHE A 608 -14.28 -36.72 7.99
N ARG A 609 -13.36 -36.09 8.72
CA ARG A 609 -12.01 -35.75 8.21
C ARG A 609 -11.24 -36.99 7.75
N CYS A 610 -11.45 -38.12 8.42
CA CYS A 610 -10.83 -39.41 8.05
C CYS A 610 -11.26 -39.90 6.66
N LEU A 611 -12.44 -39.46 6.17
CA LEU A 611 -12.96 -39.83 4.86
C LEU A 611 -12.40 -38.95 3.73
N SER A 612 -11.58 -37.95 4.05
CA SER A 612 -11.02 -36.99 3.09
C SER A 612 -10.34 -37.64 1.89
N GLY A 613 -9.56 -38.70 2.12
CA GLY A 613 -8.92 -39.45 1.03
C GLY A 613 -9.93 -40.13 0.10
N GLU A 614 -11.00 -40.71 0.64
CA GLU A 614 -12.05 -41.38 -0.13
C GLU A 614 -12.97 -40.39 -0.85
N VAL A 615 -13.34 -39.31 -0.18
CA VAL A 615 -14.11 -38.19 -0.74
C VAL A 615 -13.33 -37.52 -1.86
N TYR A 616 -12.03 -37.25 -1.65
CA TYR A 616 -11.15 -36.72 -2.68
C TYR A 616 -11.08 -37.65 -3.90
N ARG A 617 -10.83 -38.96 -3.71
CA ARG A 617 -10.76 -39.92 -4.82
C ARG A 617 -12.08 -39.96 -5.60
N THR A 618 -13.20 -40.00 -4.90
CA THR A 618 -14.54 -40.05 -5.50
C THR A 618 -14.85 -38.76 -6.25
N TRP A 619 -14.57 -37.61 -5.63
CA TRP A 619 -14.68 -36.31 -6.26
C TRP A 619 -13.80 -36.22 -7.51
N LEU A 620 -12.54 -36.65 -7.45
CA LEU A 620 -11.62 -36.60 -8.57
C LEU A 620 -12.09 -37.46 -9.74
N GLN A 621 -12.60 -38.67 -9.47
CA GLN A 621 -13.18 -39.53 -10.51
C GLN A 621 -14.41 -38.88 -11.17
N LEU A 622 -15.34 -38.36 -10.37
CA LEU A 622 -16.54 -37.67 -10.87
C LEU A 622 -16.19 -36.39 -11.63
N ARG A 623 -15.23 -35.63 -11.12
CA ARG A 623 -14.68 -34.42 -11.74
C ARG A 623 -14.16 -34.74 -13.13
N LEU A 624 -13.26 -35.71 -13.26
CA LEU A 624 -12.68 -36.09 -14.56
C LEU A 624 -13.75 -36.62 -15.53
N ARG A 625 -14.72 -37.40 -15.03
CA ARG A 625 -15.85 -37.89 -15.83
C ARG A 625 -16.70 -36.76 -16.42
N TYR A 626 -17.02 -35.74 -15.62
CA TYR A 626 -17.84 -34.62 -16.08
C TYR A 626 -17.04 -33.55 -16.84
N MET A 627 -15.71 -33.54 -16.69
CA MET A 627 -14.79 -32.62 -17.35
C MET A 627 -14.31 -33.12 -18.72
N THR A 628 -14.58 -34.38 -19.06
CA THR A 628 -14.17 -34.96 -20.34
C THR A 628 -14.79 -34.18 -21.52
N PRO A 629 -13.99 -33.71 -22.51
CA PRO A 629 -14.51 -33.09 -23.72
C PRO A 629 -15.52 -33.99 -24.43
N THR A 630 -16.47 -33.40 -25.14
CA THR A 630 -17.42 -34.19 -25.94
C THR A 630 -16.70 -34.85 -27.13
N ALA A 631 -17.27 -35.94 -27.65
CA ALA A 631 -16.73 -36.60 -28.85
C ALA A 631 -16.69 -35.65 -30.06
N GLU A 632 -17.60 -34.68 -30.11
CA GLU A 632 -17.62 -33.63 -31.14
C GLU A 632 -16.42 -32.69 -31.02
N THR A 633 -16.06 -32.27 -29.79
CA THR A 633 -14.87 -31.44 -29.55
C THR A 633 -13.60 -32.16 -29.98
N PHE A 634 -13.47 -33.47 -29.69
CA PHE A 634 -12.30 -34.25 -30.14
C PHE A 634 -12.21 -34.33 -31.67
N LYS A 635 -13.33 -34.63 -32.35
CA LYS A 635 -13.36 -34.66 -33.82
C LYS A 635 -13.03 -33.30 -34.44
N MET A 636 -13.51 -32.23 -33.83
CA MET A 636 -13.19 -30.86 -34.24
C MET A 636 -11.70 -30.57 -34.09
N LEU A 637 -11.09 -30.88 -32.94
CA LEU A 637 -9.65 -30.70 -32.72
C LEU A 637 -8.81 -31.52 -33.71
N GLU A 638 -9.23 -32.74 -34.05
CA GLU A 638 -8.57 -33.57 -35.07
C GLU A 638 -8.63 -32.91 -36.46
N SER A 639 -9.82 -32.43 -36.85
CA SER A 639 -10.02 -31.73 -38.11
C SER A 639 -9.22 -30.43 -38.18
N LEU A 640 -9.21 -29.65 -37.11
CA LEU A 640 -8.45 -28.40 -37.02
C LEU A 640 -6.95 -28.66 -37.06
N LYS A 641 -6.44 -29.66 -36.34
CA LYS A 641 -5.01 -30.00 -36.32
C LYS A 641 -4.46 -30.36 -37.70
N ALA A 642 -5.29 -30.93 -38.58
CA ALA A 642 -4.90 -31.25 -39.95
C ALA A 642 -4.59 -29.98 -40.78
N HIS A 643 -5.16 -28.82 -40.42
CA HIS A 643 -5.10 -27.60 -41.22
C HIS A 643 -4.40 -26.42 -40.51
N PHE A 644 -4.37 -26.41 -39.18
CA PHE A 644 -3.83 -25.33 -38.35
C PHE A 644 -2.83 -25.87 -37.31
N PHE A 645 -1.91 -25.02 -36.85
CA PHE A 645 -1.19 -25.27 -35.62
C PHE A 645 -2.10 -24.99 -34.43
N LEU A 646 -2.12 -25.91 -33.45
CA LEU A 646 -2.96 -25.75 -32.26
C LEU A 646 -2.08 -25.52 -31.03
N ALA A 647 -2.34 -24.45 -30.29
CA ALA A 647 -1.73 -24.24 -28.98
C ALA A 647 -2.78 -24.25 -27.87
N LEU A 648 -2.42 -24.81 -26.72
CA LEU A 648 -3.19 -24.70 -25.49
C LEU A 648 -2.48 -23.70 -24.56
N ILE A 649 -3.14 -22.60 -24.20
CA ILE A 649 -2.60 -21.59 -23.28
C ILE A 649 -3.55 -21.49 -22.09
N THR A 650 -3.10 -21.93 -20.92
CA THR A 650 -3.98 -22.04 -19.74
C THR A 650 -3.35 -21.45 -18.48
N ASN A 651 -4.13 -20.67 -17.73
CA ASN A 651 -3.68 -20.14 -16.44
C ASN A 651 -3.91 -21.16 -15.33
N GLY A 652 -3.00 -21.19 -14.36
CA GLY A 652 -3.16 -21.94 -13.11
C GLY A 652 -1.92 -22.73 -12.69
N PRO A 653 -1.94 -23.34 -11.49
CA PRO A 653 -0.82 -24.08 -10.95
C PRO A 653 -0.38 -25.23 -11.87
N SER A 654 0.94 -25.36 -12.08
CA SER A 654 1.53 -26.32 -13.03
C SER A 654 0.97 -27.74 -12.86
N ALA A 655 1.11 -28.30 -11.66
CA ALA A 655 0.69 -29.66 -11.36
C ALA A 655 -0.81 -29.90 -11.65
N ALA A 656 -1.67 -28.92 -11.37
CA ALA A 656 -3.12 -29.04 -11.55
C ALA A 656 -3.52 -28.99 -13.04
N GLN A 657 -2.90 -28.12 -13.84
CA GLN A 657 -3.21 -28.03 -15.26
C GLN A 657 -2.65 -29.24 -16.03
N TRP A 658 -1.41 -29.67 -15.72
CA TRP A 658 -0.83 -30.86 -16.34
C TRP A 658 -1.59 -32.15 -16.01
N GLU A 659 -2.15 -32.27 -14.80
CA GLU A 659 -3.02 -33.40 -14.46
C GLU A 659 -4.25 -33.45 -15.38
N LYS A 660 -4.92 -32.32 -15.63
CA LYS A 660 -6.07 -32.25 -16.56
C LYS A 660 -5.64 -32.65 -17.97
N VAL A 661 -4.54 -32.07 -18.46
CA VAL A 661 -4.01 -32.30 -19.81
C VAL A 661 -3.71 -33.79 -20.03
N ASN A 662 -3.05 -34.43 -19.06
CA ASN A 662 -2.64 -35.82 -19.13
C ASN A 662 -3.82 -36.78 -18.94
N ARG A 663 -4.66 -36.58 -17.90
CA ARG A 663 -5.76 -37.50 -17.59
C ARG A 663 -6.89 -37.45 -18.62
N LEU A 664 -7.11 -36.29 -19.26
CA LEU A 664 -8.09 -36.15 -20.35
C LEU A 664 -7.51 -36.49 -21.73
N ASN A 665 -6.21 -36.81 -21.78
CA ASN A 665 -5.48 -37.16 -23.00
C ASN A 665 -5.67 -36.12 -24.13
N VAL A 666 -5.70 -34.84 -23.77
CA VAL A 666 -5.88 -33.74 -24.74
C VAL A 666 -4.54 -33.28 -25.34
N ALA A 667 -3.41 -33.62 -24.70
CA ALA A 667 -2.08 -33.18 -25.12
C ALA A 667 -1.77 -33.49 -26.59
N LYS A 668 -2.19 -34.69 -27.05
CA LYS A 668 -1.98 -35.16 -28.43
C LYS A 668 -2.61 -34.27 -29.51
N TYR A 669 -3.53 -33.38 -29.18
CA TYR A 669 -4.18 -32.49 -30.14
C TYR A 669 -3.44 -31.17 -30.35
N PHE A 670 -2.54 -30.79 -29.44
CA PHE A 670 -1.83 -29.52 -29.51
C PHE A 670 -0.40 -29.72 -29.99
N ASP A 671 0.10 -28.76 -30.75
CA ASP A 671 1.50 -28.67 -31.16
C ASP A 671 2.33 -27.91 -30.10
N CYS A 672 1.67 -27.09 -29.26
CA CYS A 672 2.28 -26.37 -28.13
C CYS A 672 1.32 -26.32 -26.93
N ILE A 673 1.82 -26.49 -25.71
CA ILE A 673 1.04 -26.34 -24.47
C ILE A 673 1.84 -25.43 -23.52
N LEU A 674 1.23 -24.31 -23.11
CA LEU A 674 1.77 -23.39 -22.13
C LEU A 674 0.85 -23.32 -20.91
N VAL A 675 1.42 -23.54 -19.74
CA VAL A 675 0.76 -23.43 -18.45
C VAL A 675 1.38 -22.25 -17.71
N SER A 676 0.56 -21.29 -17.25
CA SER A 676 1.13 -20.10 -16.59
C SER A 676 1.93 -20.41 -15.34
N GLY A 677 1.57 -21.47 -14.59
CA GLY A 677 2.35 -21.91 -13.43
C GLY A 677 3.75 -22.45 -13.75
N ASP A 678 4.09 -22.67 -15.02
CA ASP A 678 5.46 -23.00 -15.46
C ASP A 678 6.24 -21.77 -15.92
N LEU A 679 5.61 -20.59 -15.93
CA LEU A 679 6.10 -19.37 -16.55
C LEU A 679 6.01 -18.18 -15.57
N PRO A 680 6.83 -17.13 -15.76
CA PRO A 680 6.75 -15.93 -14.94
C PRO A 680 5.60 -14.98 -15.33
N TRP A 681 4.77 -15.36 -16.32
CA TRP A 681 3.67 -14.54 -16.82
C TRP A 681 2.42 -15.41 -17.07
N GLU A 682 1.25 -14.80 -16.94
CA GLU A 682 -0.05 -15.42 -17.18
C GLU A 682 -0.95 -14.53 -18.07
N LYS A 683 -2.01 -15.09 -18.68
CA LYS A 683 -2.99 -14.27 -19.41
C LYS A 683 -3.63 -13.26 -18.44
N PRO A 684 -3.77 -11.96 -18.79
CA PRO A 684 -3.71 -11.39 -20.14
C PRO A 684 -2.33 -10.92 -20.63
N ASP A 685 -1.23 -11.13 -19.90
CA ASP A 685 0.08 -10.63 -20.31
C ASP A 685 0.47 -11.13 -21.73
N ALA A 686 0.70 -10.19 -22.65
CA ALA A 686 0.99 -10.49 -24.05
C ALA A 686 2.19 -11.45 -24.24
N ARG A 687 3.14 -11.48 -23.29
CA ARG A 687 4.35 -12.32 -23.36
C ARG A 687 4.03 -13.81 -23.43
N ILE A 688 2.96 -14.29 -22.79
CA ILE A 688 2.59 -15.72 -22.87
C ILE A 688 2.11 -16.11 -24.28
N PHE A 689 1.40 -15.20 -24.97
CA PHE A 689 0.95 -15.40 -26.34
C PHE A 689 2.12 -15.31 -27.34
N HIS A 690 3.05 -14.36 -27.12
CA HIS A 690 4.26 -14.26 -27.93
C HIS A 690 5.18 -15.47 -27.75
N ALA A 691 5.28 -16.04 -26.54
CA ALA A 691 6.00 -17.29 -26.33
C ALA A 691 5.39 -18.45 -27.13
N ALA A 692 4.06 -18.57 -27.19
CA ALA A 692 3.39 -19.56 -28.04
C ALA A 692 3.68 -19.33 -29.53
N CYS A 693 3.62 -18.07 -29.99
CA CYS A 693 3.96 -17.69 -31.37
C CYS A 693 5.40 -18.11 -31.72
N ASN A 694 6.36 -17.83 -30.83
CA ASN A 694 7.77 -18.16 -31.02
C ASN A 694 8.02 -19.67 -31.06
N LEU A 695 7.39 -20.43 -30.16
CA LEU A 695 7.52 -21.89 -30.12
C LEU A 695 6.97 -22.56 -31.39
N LEU A 696 5.92 -21.98 -31.98
CA LEU A 696 5.31 -22.46 -33.21
C LEU A 696 5.90 -21.84 -34.49
N GLY A 697 6.76 -20.83 -34.36
CA GLY A 697 7.38 -20.14 -35.50
C GLY A 697 6.38 -19.33 -36.34
N VAL A 698 5.37 -18.74 -35.73
CA VAL A 698 4.28 -17.99 -36.40
C VAL A 698 4.22 -16.54 -35.90
N GLN A 699 3.62 -15.65 -36.69
CA GLN A 699 3.42 -14.25 -36.30
C GLN A 699 2.09 -14.07 -35.56
N ALA A 700 2.04 -13.12 -34.62
CA ALA A 700 0.84 -12.85 -33.81
C ALA A 700 -0.44 -12.64 -34.65
N HIS A 701 -0.36 -11.88 -35.74
CA HIS A 701 -1.50 -11.60 -36.64
C HIS A 701 -2.02 -12.84 -37.39
N GLN A 702 -1.27 -13.96 -37.42
CA GLN A 702 -1.68 -15.24 -38.01
C GLN A 702 -2.35 -16.18 -37.01
N CYS A 703 -2.44 -15.76 -35.75
CA CYS A 703 -2.98 -16.53 -34.64
C CYS A 703 -4.35 -15.98 -34.24
N ILE A 704 -5.23 -16.86 -33.78
CA ILE A 704 -6.48 -16.47 -33.10
C ILE A 704 -6.50 -17.03 -31.68
N MET A 705 -7.16 -16.32 -30.76
CA MET A 705 -7.41 -16.81 -29.40
C MET A 705 -8.87 -17.18 -29.21
N VAL A 706 -9.14 -18.38 -28.68
CA VAL A 706 -10.47 -18.89 -28.34
C VAL A 706 -10.53 -19.12 -26.84
N GLY A 707 -11.44 -18.42 -26.15
CA GLY A 707 -11.55 -18.47 -24.68
C GLY A 707 -12.91 -18.07 -24.14
N ASP A 708 -13.16 -18.37 -22.86
CA ASP A 708 -14.41 -18.04 -22.17
C ASP A 708 -14.34 -16.70 -21.43
N LYS A 709 -13.14 -16.18 -21.13
CA LYS A 709 -12.97 -14.98 -20.29
C LYS A 709 -12.55 -13.75 -21.08
N LEU A 710 -13.33 -12.69 -20.95
CA LEU A 710 -13.06 -11.40 -21.58
C LEU A 710 -11.75 -10.78 -21.08
N GLU A 711 -11.51 -10.79 -19.76
CA GLU A 711 -10.41 -10.03 -19.15
C GLU A 711 -9.03 -10.68 -19.33
N THR A 712 -9.00 -11.99 -19.63
CA THR A 712 -7.75 -12.76 -19.73
C THR A 712 -7.50 -13.23 -21.15
N ASP A 713 -8.41 -14.01 -21.72
CA ASP A 713 -8.24 -14.59 -23.06
C ASP A 713 -8.38 -13.55 -24.16
N ILE A 714 -9.47 -12.78 -24.10
CA ILE A 714 -9.81 -11.82 -25.15
C ILE A 714 -8.94 -10.59 -25.05
N GLN A 715 -8.83 -9.99 -23.87
CA GLN A 715 -7.95 -8.84 -23.66
C GLN A 715 -6.49 -9.19 -23.95
N GLY A 716 -5.99 -10.33 -23.46
CA GLY A 716 -4.62 -10.74 -23.72
C GLY A 716 -4.34 -11.02 -25.20
N GLY A 717 -5.29 -11.61 -25.92
CA GLY A 717 -5.20 -11.75 -27.37
C GLY A 717 -5.17 -10.41 -28.11
N LYS A 718 -5.90 -9.41 -27.62
CA LYS A 718 -5.86 -8.03 -28.17
C LYS A 718 -4.51 -7.36 -27.90
N ASP A 719 -4.03 -7.45 -26.67
CA ASP A 719 -2.77 -6.83 -26.25
C ASP A 719 -1.57 -7.44 -26.98
N ALA A 720 -1.62 -8.75 -27.25
CA ALA A 720 -0.63 -9.47 -28.07
C ALA A 720 -0.79 -9.22 -29.58
N LYS A 721 -1.76 -8.40 -30.01
CA LYS A 721 -2.06 -8.08 -31.41
C LYS A 721 -2.33 -9.32 -32.27
N LEU A 722 -3.10 -10.27 -31.73
CA LEU A 722 -3.53 -11.45 -32.49
C LEU A 722 -4.48 -11.07 -33.63
N GLY A 723 -4.58 -11.94 -34.64
CA GLY A 723 -5.39 -11.70 -35.83
C GLY A 723 -6.90 -11.63 -35.57
N ALA A 724 -7.39 -12.39 -34.57
CA ALA A 724 -8.76 -12.29 -34.06
C ALA A 724 -8.92 -12.94 -32.68
N THR A 725 -9.96 -12.55 -31.95
CA THR A 725 -10.37 -13.18 -30.68
C THR A 725 -11.81 -13.70 -30.73
N PHE A 726 -12.01 -14.93 -30.28
CA PHE A 726 -13.29 -15.64 -30.23
C PHE A 726 -13.69 -15.87 -28.78
N TRP A 727 -14.79 -15.25 -28.37
CA TRP A 727 -15.33 -15.37 -27.02
C TRP A 727 -16.48 -16.37 -26.96
N LEU A 728 -16.42 -17.28 -25.99
CA LEU A 728 -17.43 -18.29 -25.68
C LEU A 728 -18.12 -17.98 -24.33
N PRO A 729 -19.29 -17.33 -24.32
CA PRO A 729 -20.01 -17.01 -23.09
C PRO A 729 -20.59 -18.26 -22.43
N LEU A 730 -20.41 -18.40 -21.12
CA LEU A 730 -20.85 -19.58 -20.35
C LEU A 730 -22.31 -19.50 -19.92
N THR A 731 -22.86 -18.28 -19.76
CA THR A 731 -24.23 -18.04 -19.29
C THR A 731 -25.04 -17.14 -20.22
N ASN A 732 -26.37 -17.21 -20.12
CA ASN A 732 -27.25 -16.31 -20.86
C ASN A 732 -27.20 -14.87 -20.33
N ALA A 733 -26.85 -14.67 -19.05
CA ALA A 733 -26.69 -13.34 -18.46
C ALA A 733 -25.45 -12.64 -19.04
N GLU A 734 -24.32 -13.34 -19.15
CA GLU A 734 -23.11 -12.84 -19.83
C GLU A 734 -23.40 -12.45 -21.29
N ARG A 735 -24.37 -13.10 -21.95
CA ARG A 735 -24.77 -12.75 -23.32
C ARG A 735 -25.64 -11.49 -23.41
N ALA A 736 -26.38 -11.16 -22.35
CA ALA A 736 -27.40 -10.11 -22.38
C ALA A 736 -26.84 -8.72 -22.05
N GLU A 737 -25.74 -8.64 -21.31
CA GLU A 737 -25.11 -7.38 -20.90
C GLU A 737 -23.71 -7.23 -21.52
N PRO A 738 -23.49 -6.24 -22.41
CA PRO A 738 -22.15 -5.95 -22.89
C PRO A 738 -21.32 -5.36 -21.74
N GLN A 739 -20.29 -6.08 -21.29
CA GLN A 739 -19.36 -5.58 -20.29
C GLN A 739 -18.56 -4.40 -20.87
N LEU A 740 -18.75 -3.21 -20.29
CA LEU A 740 -18.10 -1.98 -20.73
C LEU A 740 -16.56 -2.14 -20.73
N GLY A 741 -15.92 -2.03 -21.90
CA GLY A 741 -14.46 -1.99 -22.03
C GLY A 741 -13.80 -3.18 -22.76
N TYR A 742 -14.46 -4.34 -22.86
CA TYR A 742 -13.91 -5.52 -23.54
C TYR A 742 -14.69 -5.83 -24.83
N MET A 743 -14.01 -5.83 -25.98
CA MET A 743 -14.64 -6.10 -27.28
C MET A 743 -13.97 -7.28 -28.01
N PRO A 744 -14.56 -8.50 -27.95
CA PRO A 744 -14.09 -9.62 -28.77
C PRO A 744 -14.39 -9.38 -30.25
N ASP A 745 -13.61 -9.98 -31.15
CA ASP A 745 -13.89 -9.90 -32.59
C ASP A 745 -15.10 -10.76 -32.98
N PHE A 746 -15.26 -11.91 -32.33
CA PHE A 746 -16.35 -12.85 -32.55
C PHE A 746 -16.90 -13.37 -31.23
N THR A 747 -18.23 -13.45 -31.13
CA THR A 747 -18.92 -14.16 -30.05
C THR A 747 -19.56 -15.42 -30.62
N ILE A 748 -19.24 -16.58 -30.05
CA ILE A 748 -19.71 -17.90 -30.49
C ILE A 748 -20.60 -18.56 -29.43
N HIS A 749 -21.51 -19.45 -29.84
CA HIS A 749 -22.38 -20.17 -28.91
C HIS A 749 -21.85 -21.55 -28.54
N ASN A 750 -21.12 -22.17 -29.47
CA ASN A 750 -20.40 -23.41 -29.29
C ASN A 750 -19.09 -23.37 -30.09
N LEU A 751 -18.12 -24.21 -29.73
CA LEU A 751 -16.81 -24.23 -30.41
C LEU A 751 -16.91 -24.51 -31.92
N SER A 752 -17.90 -25.30 -32.34
CA SER A 752 -18.10 -25.65 -33.76
C SER A 752 -18.54 -24.45 -34.61
N ASP A 753 -19.12 -23.41 -34.01
CA ASP A 753 -19.52 -22.18 -34.73
C ASP A 753 -18.31 -21.48 -35.36
N MET A 754 -17.12 -21.63 -34.77
CA MET A 754 -15.87 -21.09 -35.32
C MET A 754 -15.54 -21.67 -36.69
N LEU A 755 -15.92 -22.94 -36.97
CA LEU A 755 -15.66 -23.58 -38.26
C LEU A 755 -16.35 -22.88 -39.44
N ALA A 756 -17.45 -22.16 -39.20
CA ALA A 756 -18.15 -21.40 -40.24
C ALA A 756 -17.45 -20.07 -40.57
N VAL A 757 -16.54 -19.62 -39.70
CA VAL A 757 -15.83 -18.33 -39.81
C VAL A 757 -14.41 -18.53 -40.33
N LEU A 758 -13.79 -19.68 -40.05
CA LEU A 758 -12.45 -20.01 -40.52
C LEU A 758 -12.42 -20.19 -42.05
N PRO A 759 -11.33 -19.79 -42.73
CA PRO A 759 -11.22 -19.88 -44.18
C PRO A 759 -11.38 -21.32 -44.67
N CYS A 760 -12.30 -21.53 -45.60
CA CYS A 760 -12.53 -22.83 -46.23
C CYS A 760 -11.50 -23.03 -47.37
N GLY A 761 -10.40 -23.71 -47.07
CA GLY A 761 -9.48 -24.25 -48.08
C GLY A 761 -8.05 -23.69 -48.05
N MET A 762 -7.11 -24.64 -48.07
CA MET A 762 -5.70 -24.54 -48.46
C MET A 762 -4.73 -23.75 -47.56
N SER A 763 -4.05 -24.48 -46.68
CA SER A 763 -2.59 -24.38 -46.55
C SER A 763 -2.02 -25.73 -46.12
N SER A 764 -1.27 -26.39 -47.01
CA SER A 764 -0.44 -27.54 -46.67
C SER A 764 0.54 -27.14 -45.57
N ARG A 765 0.62 -27.88 -44.45
CA ARG A 765 1.65 -27.70 -43.40
C ARG A 765 3.04 -27.53 -44.04
N ARG A 766 3.56 -26.30 -44.10
CA ARG A 766 4.98 -26.04 -44.39
C ARG A 766 5.68 -25.78 -43.06
N PHE A 767 6.43 -26.76 -42.59
CA PHE A 767 7.36 -26.56 -41.48
C PHE A 767 8.40 -25.52 -41.91
N PRO A 768 8.68 -24.47 -41.11
CA PRO A 768 9.88 -23.67 -41.30
C PRO A 768 11.08 -24.61 -41.17
N ALA A 769 11.95 -24.65 -42.19
CA ALA A 769 13.20 -25.38 -42.12
C ALA A 769 14.00 -24.93 -40.88
N SER A 770 14.52 -25.90 -40.14
CA SER A 770 15.39 -25.72 -38.99
C SER A 770 16.46 -24.65 -39.29
N ARG A 771 16.46 -23.55 -38.52
CA ARG A 771 17.67 -22.74 -38.39
C ARG A 771 18.65 -23.51 -37.52
N ASP A 772 19.39 -24.41 -38.16
CA ASP A 772 20.67 -24.88 -37.66
C ASP A 772 21.58 -23.66 -37.47
N ARG A 773 21.72 -23.22 -36.21
CA ARG A 773 22.81 -22.36 -35.77
C ARG A 773 23.22 -22.78 -34.37
N CYS A 774 23.98 -23.86 -34.30
CA CYS A 774 25.03 -24.03 -33.30
C CYS A 774 26.07 -25.02 -33.84
N SER A 775 26.93 -24.55 -34.74
CA SER A 775 28.14 -25.27 -35.14
C SER A 775 29.35 -24.45 -34.71
N SER A 776 29.75 -24.61 -33.45
CA SER A 776 31.12 -24.40 -32.98
C SER A 776 31.34 -24.97 -31.58
N ILE A 777 31.29 -26.30 -31.43
CA ILE A 777 32.05 -27.00 -30.38
C ILE A 777 32.70 -28.23 -31.04
N GLY A 778 34.00 -28.36 -30.78
CA GLY A 778 34.90 -29.30 -31.42
C GLY A 778 34.56 -30.77 -31.23
N THR A 779 35.08 -31.53 -32.19
CA THR A 779 35.19 -32.97 -32.32
C THR A 779 35.45 -33.76 -31.03
N ALA A 780 34.63 -34.78 -30.77
CA ALA A 780 35.06 -36.12 -30.37
C ALA A 780 33.97 -37.14 -30.77
N GLY A 781 34.36 -38.19 -31.48
CA GLY A 781 33.46 -39.08 -32.22
C GLY A 781 32.57 -39.99 -31.38
N GLY A 782 31.40 -40.31 -31.93
CA GLY A 782 30.48 -41.32 -31.42
C GLY A 782 29.24 -41.43 -32.33
N VAL A 783 28.92 -42.65 -32.75
CA VAL A 783 27.93 -43.02 -33.76
C VAL A 783 26.52 -42.51 -33.43
N LEU A 784 25.91 -41.69 -34.30
CA LEU A 784 24.51 -41.27 -34.20
C LEU A 784 23.57 -42.33 -34.80
N GLN A 785 22.98 -43.14 -33.93
CA GLN A 785 21.72 -43.84 -34.21
C GLN A 785 20.57 -42.83 -34.23
N ARG A 786 19.77 -42.82 -35.30
CA ARG A 786 18.51 -42.05 -35.39
C ARG A 786 17.52 -42.53 -34.33
N SER A 787 17.37 -41.80 -33.23
CA SER A 787 16.30 -41.98 -32.24
C SER A 787 15.24 -40.88 -32.37
N ARG A 788 13.97 -41.30 -32.38
CA ARG A 788 12.78 -40.42 -32.44
C ARG A 788 12.73 -39.54 -31.18
N VAL A 789 12.58 -38.23 -31.36
CA VAL A 789 12.49 -37.24 -30.26
C VAL A 789 11.12 -37.37 -29.54
N PRO A 790 11.08 -37.48 -28.19
CA PRO A 790 9.83 -37.61 -27.43
C PRO A 790 9.12 -36.26 -27.19
N TYR A 791 7.78 -36.34 -27.10
CA TYR A 791 6.79 -35.26 -27.19
C TYR A 791 6.61 -34.34 -25.95
N ASN A 792 7.51 -34.35 -24.97
CA ASN A 792 7.33 -33.59 -23.72
C ASN A 792 8.57 -32.75 -23.40
N ARG A 793 8.56 -31.45 -23.73
CA ARG A 793 9.44 -30.47 -23.07
C ARG A 793 8.63 -29.73 -22.00
N ARG A 794 8.96 -29.96 -20.72
CA ARG A 794 8.88 -28.87 -19.73
C ARG A 794 9.80 -27.77 -20.25
N VAL A 795 9.34 -26.52 -20.24
CA VAL A 795 10.06 -25.38 -20.82
C VAL A 795 11.26 -25.04 -19.93
N ALA A 796 12.33 -25.82 -20.03
CA ALA A 796 13.65 -25.43 -19.53
C ALA A 796 14.31 -24.59 -20.63
N SER A 797 14.43 -23.28 -20.40
CA SER A 797 15.04 -22.23 -21.25
C SER A 797 14.22 -21.75 -22.46
N LEU A 798 13.53 -20.61 -22.29
CA LEU A 798 13.14 -19.71 -23.38
C LEU A 798 14.33 -18.78 -23.68
N PRO A 799 14.62 -18.44 -24.95
CA PRO A 799 15.57 -17.38 -25.28
C PRO A 799 14.99 -16.00 -24.93
N ASP A 800 15.85 -15.10 -24.42
CA ASP A 800 15.49 -13.73 -24.02
C ASP A 800 14.71 -12.99 -25.13
N LEU A 801 13.49 -12.60 -24.81
CA LEU A 801 12.57 -11.87 -25.69
C LEU A 801 12.97 -10.39 -25.92
N ASP A 802 14.05 -9.91 -25.30
CA ASP A 802 14.46 -8.49 -25.33
C ASP A 802 15.21 -8.07 -26.61
N SER A 803 15.37 -8.95 -27.60
CA SER A 803 16.18 -8.67 -28.81
C SER A 803 15.39 -8.48 -30.11
N CYS A 804 14.11 -8.07 -30.04
CA CYS A 804 13.32 -7.71 -31.22
C CYS A 804 12.55 -6.40 -31.03
N ASN A 805 13.27 -5.31 -30.79
CA ASN A 805 12.79 -3.96 -31.06
C ASN A 805 13.93 -3.12 -31.65
N SER A 806 14.05 -3.15 -32.98
CA SER A 806 14.68 -2.05 -33.71
C SER A 806 13.96 -1.82 -35.04
N ASN A 807 13.56 -0.55 -35.21
CA ASN A 807 13.15 0.13 -36.44
C ASN A 807 11.67 0.05 -36.87
N SER A 808 10.88 1.03 -36.41
CA SER A 808 10.08 1.99 -37.23
C SER A 808 9.03 2.66 -36.32
N SER A 809 9.27 3.88 -35.80
CA SER A 809 8.83 5.18 -36.33
C SER A 809 7.30 5.38 -36.39
N ASP A 810 6.85 6.47 -35.75
CA ASP A 810 5.52 7.12 -35.74
C ASP A 810 4.43 6.38 -34.94
N GLY A 811 3.60 6.96 -34.07
CA GLY A 811 3.25 8.33 -33.68
C GLY A 811 1.88 8.23 -32.96
N SER A 812 1.66 9.07 -31.95
CA SER A 812 0.49 9.21 -31.04
C SER A 812 0.26 8.12 -29.99
#